data_AF-A0A8J4UNE2-F1
#
_entry.id   AF-A0A8J4UNE2-F1
#
_cell.length_a   1.000
_cell.length_b   1.000
_cell.length_c   1.000
_cell.angle_alpha   90.00
_cell.angle_beta   90.00
_cell.angle_gamma   90.00
#
_symmetry.space_group_name_H-M   'P 1'
#
loop_
_entity.id
_entity.type
_entity.pdbx_description
1 polymer ?
#
loop_
_entity_poly.entity_id
_entity_poly.type
_entity_poly.pdbx_seq_one_letter_code
_entity_poly.pdbx_strand_id
1 'polypeptide(L)'
;ISFGGVSADGTQGENSRTNFHGCLENVQYNGVNVIDLARGNQLSMVGNITFGCLEAVDVPLTFVSSDSFLQLPWTSTRDTMSVGLQFRTWNKAGLLMTFDLQHQAGTMWVYLSEARARMQVHKAGRVMADVTAGSALNDGQWHSVDLRVRRGRLILAVDKSDMSTITIAFPIVPASQIFFGGCPITDDGCRKPSNVFQGCMRLIHLDEGLVDLIKVQQMLVGNFSDLQMDMCGIIDRCSPSHCEHGGKCTQSWSTFHCDCADTGYRGATCHSSVHEASCEAYKHRGNTSGLYHVDVDGSGPVKPQLVYCNMSDKAWTVIQHNNTELTKLRASSRRSVWPPQHLVSFNYSADAEQLAAIITRAERCEQELSYHCKMSRLLNTPDGEPFTWWVGQSGDAHTYWAGAPPGSKQCACAVHNNCVDPEYFCNCDSDVDDWLNDSGILSHKEHLPIRLLAVGDVSRPGSEAAYRVGPLQCYGDNDFWNAAHFDKETSYLHFPTFHGELSADISFFFKTSSSSGVFLENLGIKDFIRIELSLPTEVVFSFDVGNGPLEVRVKTPAPLNDERWHHVVAERNVKEASLNVDHYPASVQKAPTEGHIHLQLNSQLFVGGTASRQKGFLGCIRSLKLNGKTVDLEERAKITPGVRPGCPGHCSSYGHLCQNQGQCVDKHNGFTCDCGASSYSGTFCHKEVSAFFRPDTSVTYTFKEPYELNRNGSAMSSSIYSDMTLKGENISLSFRTSQAPAVLLYASSYYREFLAIFLNRNGQLEVKYKLQNNRDAEVFRSSVKNLANGQLHRVSIRRVLESLSIQIDQNAREDFNLSSDVDFNAIKAIVIGKVPDYDELDAEITRLASQGFTGCLSVVQFNSISPLKAALLHPHASPVTVTGTLTESNCGSSSSSSPYAAETTHSLSDHVGTVGEPVVNAISGDSALIG
;
A
#
# COMPACT_ATOMS: atom_id res chain seq x y z
N ILE A 1 -4.12 -49.78 50.12
CA ILE A 1 -3.70 -48.42 49.69
C ILE A 1 -2.21 -48.49 49.48
N SER A 2 -1.71 -48.04 48.34
CA SER A 2 -0.28 -47.99 48.04
C SER A 2 0.11 -46.57 47.65
N PHE A 3 1.33 -46.19 47.99
CA PHE A 3 1.90 -44.87 47.71
C PHE A 3 3.17 -45.09 46.89
N GLY A 4 3.36 -44.30 45.83
CA GLY A 4 4.54 -44.38 44.95
C GLY A 4 4.51 -45.48 43.86
N GLY A 5 3.65 -46.49 43.97
CA GLY A 5 3.50 -47.53 42.94
C GLY A 5 2.55 -48.66 43.35
N VAL A 6 2.35 -49.64 42.45
CA VAL A 6 1.53 -50.84 42.70
C VAL A 6 2.27 -52.11 42.25
N SER A 7 2.27 -53.17 43.05
CA SER A 7 2.84 -54.47 42.67
C SER A 7 1.93 -55.17 41.64
N ALA A 8 2.54 -55.75 40.61
CA ALA A 8 1.86 -56.42 39.51
C ALA A 8 1.44 -57.85 39.89
N ASP A 9 0.48 -58.01 40.81
CA ASP A 9 -0.08 -59.34 41.15
C ASP A 9 -1.62 -59.33 41.23
N GLY A 10 -2.26 -58.54 40.37
CA GLY A 10 -3.72 -58.51 40.24
C GLY A 10 -4.18 -58.11 38.85
N THR A 11 -4.85 -59.05 38.18
CA THR A 11 -5.48 -58.94 36.86
C THR A 11 -6.51 -57.80 36.80
N GLN A 12 -6.12 -56.62 36.29
CA GLN A 12 -7.02 -55.64 35.64
C GLN A 12 -6.24 -54.63 34.76
N GLY A 13 -6.60 -54.59 33.47
CA GLY A 13 -6.58 -53.42 32.57
C GLY A 13 -5.24 -52.80 32.16
N GLU A 14 -4.84 -53.02 30.90
CA GLU A 14 -3.80 -52.27 30.19
C GLU A 14 -4.22 -50.80 30.01
N ASN A 15 -3.80 -49.93 30.92
CA ASN A 15 -3.58 -48.51 30.67
C ASN A 15 -2.44 -48.05 31.60
N SER A 16 -1.29 -47.73 30.99
CA SER A 16 -0.10 -47.07 31.55
C SER A 16 0.10 -47.15 33.08
N ARG A 17 0.62 -48.28 33.59
CA ARG A 17 1.11 -48.36 34.97
C ARG A 17 2.58 -47.93 35.05
N THR A 18 2.83 -46.62 34.97
CA THR A 18 4.13 -46.05 35.37
C THR A 18 4.10 -45.77 36.88
N ASN A 19 5.04 -46.34 37.64
CA ASN A 19 5.22 -45.98 39.04
C ASN A 19 5.69 -44.53 39.17
N PHE A 20 5.48 -43.92 40.33
CA PHE A 20 5.94 -42.56 40.61
C PHE A 20 7.48 -42.51 40.65
N HIS A 21 8.07 -41.53 39.98
CA HIS A 21 9.52 -41.32 39.93
C HIS A 21 9.84 -39.90 40.43
N GLY A 22 10.25 -39.79 41.68
CA GLY A 22 10.51 -38.52 42.37
C GLY A 22 10.48 -38.71 43.88
N CYS A 23 10.41 -37.61 44.63
CA CYS A 23 10.28 -37.65 46.09
C CYS A 23 8.83 -37.42 46.52
N LEU A 24 8.39 -38.17 47.55
CA LEU A 24 7.11 -37.93 48.22
C LEU A 24 7.38 -37.37 49.61
N GLU A 25 6.86 -36.18 49.87
CA GLU A 25 6.90 -35.54 51.19
C GLU A 25 5.48 -35.33 51.73
N ASN A 26 5.37 -35.22 53.06
CA ASN A 26 4.11 -34.89 53.75
C ASN A 26 2.91 -35.79 53.38
N VAL A 27 3.14 -37.06 53.07
CA VAL A 27 2.07 -38.01 52.74
C VAL A 27 1.23 -38.29 53.97
N GLN A 28 0.04 -37.72 54.03
CA GLN A 28 -0.94 -37.97 55.08
C GLN A 28 -2.10 -38.80 54.56
N TYR A 29 -2.54 -39.77 55.37
CA TYR A 29 -3.77 -40.52 55.12
C TYR A 29 -4.55 -40.63 56.42
N ASN A 30 -5.80 -40.13 56.43
CA ASN A 30 -6.66 -40.04 57.62
C ASN A 30 -5.97 -39.40 58.84
N GLY A 31 -5.21 -38.31 58.63
CA GLY A 31 -4.51 -37.58 59.69
C GLY A 31 -3.25 -38.26 60.21
N VAL A 32 -2.83 -39.38 59.63
CA VAL A 32 -1.60 -40.09 59.99
C VAL A 32 -0.53 -39.84 58.93
N ASN A 33 0.68 -39.46 59.37
CA ASN A 33 1.83 -39.29 58.49
C ASN A 33 2.39 -40.66 58.06
N VAL A 34 2.16 -41.02 56.81
CA VAL A 34 2.55 -42.30 56.22
C VAL A 34 4.08 -42.43 56.15
N ILE A 35 4.81 -41.32 55.99
CA ILE A 35 6.28 -41.32 55.93
C ILE A 35 6.90 -41.66 57.29
N ASP A 36 6.30 -41.18 58.39
CA ASP A 36 6.77 -41.51 59.75
C ASP A 36 6.53 -42.99 60.07
N LEU A 37 5.39 -43.54 59.64
CA LEU A 37 5.11 -44.98 59.76
C LEU A 37 6.09 -45.81 58.93
N ALA A 38 6.47 -45.35 57.73
CA ALA A 38 7.47 -46.02 56.90
C ALA A 38 8.86 -46.00 57.56
N ARG A 39 9.29 -44.85 58.13
CA ARG A 39 10.54 -44.76 58.92
C ARG A 39 10.55 -45.69 60.13
N GLY A 40 9.38 -45.89 60.75
CA GLY A 40 9.19 -46.80 61.87
C GLY A 40 9.05 -48.28 61.49
N ASN A 41 9.21 -48.67 60.22
CA ASN A 41 8.95 -50.03 59.70
C ASN A 41 7.53 -50.57 59.99
N GLN A 42 6.54 -49.69 60.12
CA GLN A 42 5.15 -50.06 60.42
C GLN A 42 4.30 -50.30 59.15
N LEU A 43 4.91 -50.21 57.97
CA LEU A 43 4.29 -50.42 56.66
C LEU A 43 5.05 -51.47 55.85
N SER A 44 4.35 -52.17 54.96
CA SER A 44 4.97 -53.06 53.97
C SER A 44 5.63 -52.24 52.87
N MET A 45 6.96 -52.21 52.88
CA MET A 45 7.78 -51.49 51.92
C MET A 45 8.35 -52.47 50.89
N VAL A 46 8.20 -52.16 49.60
CA VAL A 46 8.71 -52.96 48.48
C VAL A 46 9.74 -52.14 47.71
N GLY A 47 10.97 -52.65 47.60
CA GLY A 47 12.10 -51.95 46.99
C GLY A 47 13.01 -51.24 48.01
N ASN A 48 14.03 -50.54 47.51
CA ASN A 48 14.95 -49.76 48.34
C ASN A 48 14.38 -48.34 48.55
N ILE A 49 14.18 -47.93 49.81
CA ILE A 49 13.58 -46.64 50.16
C ILE A 49 14.59 -45.82 50.96
N THR A 50 14.86 -44.59 50.50
CA THR A 50 15.70 -43.62 51.19
C THR A 50 14.85 -42.47 51.73
N PHE A 51 15.07 -42.09 52.99
CA PHE A 51 14.28 -41.05 53.67
C PHE A 51 14.85 -39.62 53.55
N GLY A 52 15.63 -39.39 52.50
CA GLY A 52 16.11 -38.07 52.09
C GLY A 52 15.78 -37.85 50.62
N CYS A 53 15.34 -36.64 50.29
CA CYS A 53 15.20 -36.21 48.91
C CYS A 53 16.46 -35.44 48.52
N LEU A 54 17.38 -36.10 47.83
CA LEU A 54 18.39 -35.41 47.06
C LEU A 54 17.77 -35.26 45.67
N GLU A 55 17.33 -34.05 45.32
CA GLU A 55 17.01 -33.78 43.91
C GLU A 55 18.25 -34.14 43.08
N ALA A 56 18.06 -34.96 42.04
CA ALA A 56 19.10 -35.14 41.05
C ALA A 56 19.33 -33.76 40.42
N VAL A 57 20.50 -33.17 40.68
CA VAL A 57 20.88 -31.89 40.07
C VAL A 57 20.98 -32.13 38.57
N ASP A 58 19.96 -31.71 37.84
CA ASP A 58 19.92 -31.77 36.39
C ASP A 58 20.72 -30.59 35.85
N VAL A 59 22.00 -30.84 35.56
CA VAL A 59 22.94 -29.82 35.08
C VAL A 59 22.84 -29.75 33.55
N PRO A 60 22.22 -28.71 32.95
CA PRO A 60 22.26 -28.55 31.51
C PRO A 60 23.61 -28.01 31.05
N LEU A 61 23.96 -28.31 29.80
CA LEU A 61 25.07 -27.72 29.07
C LEU A 61 24.52 -26.83 27.96
N THR A 62 25.00 -25.60 27.84
CA THR A 62 24.75 -24.73 26.68
C THR A 62 25.97 -24.70 25.77
N PHE A 63 25.75 -25.04 24.50
CA PHE A 63 26.71 -24.91 23.41
C PHE A 63 26.52 -23.53 22.77
N VAL A 64 27.46 -22.61 23.03
CA VAL A 64 27.30 -21.18 22.71
C VAL A 64 27.83 -20.78 21.33
N SER A 65 28.88 -21.44 20.85
CA SER A 65 29.66 -21.03 19.68
C SER A 65 29.85 -22.18 18.69
N SER A 66 30.43 -21.88 17.53
CA SER A 66 30.84 -22.90 16.57
C SER A 66 32.01 -23.77 17.04
N ASP A 67 32.66 -23.38 18.14
CA ASP A 67 33.79 -24.11 18.72
C ASP A 67 33.35 -24.93 19.95
N SER A 68 32.06 -24.88 20.29
CA SER A 68 31.48 -25.65 21.39
C SER A 68 31.49 -27.14 21.11
N PHE A 69 32.07 -27.93 22.03
CA PHE A 69 31.97 -29.39 22.01
C PHE A 69 32.10 -29.99 23.40
N LEU A 70 31.52 -31.18 23.57
CA LEU A 70 31.79 -32.08 24.70
C LEU A 70 32.34 -33.40 24.16
N GLN A 71 33.53 -33.78 24.60
CA GLN A 71 34.18 -35.04 24.28
C GLN A 71 34.14 -35.94 25.52
N LEU A 72 33.57 -37.15 25.37
CA LEU A 72 33.53 -38.15 26.43
C LEU A 72 34.22 -39.45 25.99
N PRO A 73 34.96 -40.12 26.89
CA PRO A 73 35.48 -41.45 26.60
C PRO A 73 34.32 -42.45 26.53
N TRP A 74 34.27 -43.25 25.47
CA TRP A 74 33.25 -44.27 25.31
C TRP A 74 33.78 -45.48 24.53
N THR A 75 33.77 -46.63 25.19
CA THR A 75 34.10 -47.93 24.58
C THR A 75 33.02 -48.91 24.98
N SER A 76 32.53 -49.69 24.03
CA SER A 76 31.55 -50.73 24.30
C SER A 76 32.05 -52.06 23.74
N THR A 77 32.00 -53.10 24.58
CA THR A 77 32.37 -54.48 24.23
C THR A 77 31.13 -55.35 23.97
N ARG A 78 29.93 -54.76 23.96
CA ARG A 78 28.64 -55.44 23.88
C ARG A 78 28.06 -55.38 22.45
N ASP A 79 27.31 -56.41 22.06
CA ASP A 79 26.51 -56.45 20.80
C ASP A 79 25.32 -55.46 20.78
N THR A 80 25.13 -54.74 21.89
CA THR A 80 24.09 -53.73 22.08
C THR A 80 24.70 -52.47 22.66
N MET A 81 24.42 -51.34 22.02
CA MET A 81 24.82 -50.02 22.52
C MET A 81 23.65 -49.05 22.48
N SER A 82 23.65 -48.08 23.38
CA SER A 82 22.68 -46.99 23.38
C SER A 82 23.31 -45.66 23.75
N VAL A 83 22.89 -44.60 23.07
CA VAL A 83 23.20 -43.23 23.44
C VAL A 83 21.90 -42.46 23.49
N GLY A 84 21.63 -41.79 24.60
CA GLY A 84 20.43 -40.99 24.79
C GLY A 84 20.80 -39.59 25.28
N LEU A 85 20.06 -38.57 24.87
CA LEU A 85 20.19 -37.23 25.41
C LEU A 85 18.88 -36.48 25.30
N GLN A 86 18.71 -35.43 26.10
CA GLN A 86 17.72 -34.40 25.83
C GLN A 86 18.41 -33.16 25.26
N PHE A 87 17.79 -32.53 24.28
CA PHE A 87 18.26 -31.27 23.72
C PHE A 87 17.11 -30.28 23.54
N ARG A 88 17.43 -29.00 23.52
CA ARG A 88 16.53 -27.95 23.02
C ARG A 88 17.31 -26.89 22.27
N THR A 89 16.75 -26.38 21.18
CA THR A 89 17.39 -25.39 20.31
C THR A 89 16.34 -24.62 19.51
N TRP A 90 16.73 -23.45 19.00
CA TRP A 90 15.98 -22.72 17.98
C TRP A 90 16.47 -23.03 16.55
N ASN A 91 17.65 -23.64 16.41
CA ASN A 91 18.26 -23.89 15.11
C ASN A 91 17.64 -25.10 14.41
N LYS A 92 17.31 -24.95 13.12
CA LYS A 92 16.80 -26.06 12.28
C LYS A 92 17.84 -27.12 11.96
N ALA A 93 19.13 -26.83 12.15
CA ALA A 93 20.23 -27.74 11.91
C ALA A 93 21.33 -27.60 12.96
N GLY A 94 22.02 -28.71 13.26
CA GLY A 94 23.07 -28.76 14.27
C GLY A 94 23.52 -30.20 14.58
N LEU A 95 24.82 -30.41 14.73
CA LEU A 95 25.36 -31.74 15.08
C LEU A 95 25.04 -32.09 16.54
N LEU A 96 24.21 -33.11 16.77
CA LEU A 96 23.91 -33.55 18.15
C LEU A 96 25.05 -34.40 18.71
N MET A 97 25.48 -35.41 17.95
CA MET A 97 26.59 -36.28 18.34
C MET A 97 27.29 -36.95 17.16
N THR A 98 28.57 -37.28 17.33
CA THR A 98 29.39 -38.02 16.37
C THR A 98 30.42 -38.92 17.06
N PHE A 99 30.70 -40.08 16.45
CA PHE A 99 31.77 -40.97 16.87
C PHE A 99 32.24 -41.87 15.73
N ASP A 100 33.51 -42.27 15.79
CA ASP A 100 34.10 -43.21 14.84
C ASP A 100 33.80 -44.66 15.20
N LEU A 101 33.69 -45.49 14.17
CA LEU A 101 33.49 -46.93 14.30
C LEU A 101 34.82 -47.68 14.22
N GLN A 102 34.95 -48.75 15.01
CA GLN A 102 36.13 -49.62 14.98
C GLN A 102 36.40 -50.20 13.58
N HIS A 103 37.63 -50.67 13.36
CA HIS A 103 38.07 -51.31 12.12
C HIS A 103 37.89 -50.46 10.84
N GLN A 104 37.94 -49.13 10.97
CA GLN A 104 37.71 -48.20 9.85
C GLN A 104 36.34 -48.43 9.17
N ALA A 105 35.33 -48.83 9.95
CA ALA A 105 33.99 -49.10 9.44
C ALA A 105 33.23 -47.82 9.05
N GLY A 106 33.72 -46.65 9.44
CA GLY A 106 33.15 -45.34 9.09
C GLY A 106 32.96 -44.45 10.32
N THR A 107 32.20 -43.37 10.15
CA THR A 107 31.82 -42.42 11.19
C THR A 107 30.30 -42.32 11.24
N MET A 108 29.73 -42.25 12.45
CA MET A 108 28.29 -42.09 12.65
C MET A 108 27.96 -40.66 13.07
N TRP A 109 26.98 -40.06 12.41
CA TRP A 109 26.48 -38.72 12.72
C TRP A 109 25.02 -38.78 13.12
N VAL A 110 24.68 -38.12 14.23
CA VAL A 110 23.29 -37.80 14.57
C VAL A 110 23.18 -36.29 14.69
N TYR A 111 22.31 -35.69 13.88
CA TYR A 111 22.24 -34.25 13.72
C TYR A 111 20.82 -33.80 13.37
N LEU A 112 20.55 -32.52 13.57
CA LEU A 112 19.32 -31.89 13.11
C LEU A 112 19.46 -31.45 11.66
N SER A 113 18.43 -31.71 10.87
CA SER A 113 18.28 -31.25 9.50
C SER A 113 16.82 -30.91 9.26
N GLU A 114 16.54 -29.68 8.84
CA GLU A 114 15.18 -29.19 8.62
C GLU A 114 14.26 -29.40 9.83
N ALA A 115 14.78 -29.18 11.04
CA ALA A 115 14.08 -29.42 12.32
C ALA A 115 13.64 -30.88 12.56
N ARG A 116 14.34 -31.85 11.96
CA ARG A 116 14.16 -33.29 12.17
C ARG A 116 15.48 -33.92 12.61
N ALA A 117 15.43 -34.95 13.43
CA ALA A 117 16.62 -35.72 13.79
C ALA A 117 16.99 -36.66 12.62
N ARG A 118 18.24 -36.61 12.18
CA ARG A 118 18.79 -37.45 11.12
C ARG A 118 20.02 -38.18 11.60
N MET A 119 20.11 -39.46 11.26
CA MET A 119 21.22 -40.33 11.60
C MET A 119 21.81 -40.90 10.31
N GLN A 120 23.12 -40.74 10.14
CA GLN A 120 23.84 -41.21 8.98
C GLN A 120 25.11 -41.97 9.37
N VAL A 121 25.44 -43.00 8.60
CA VAL A 121 26.73 -43.70 8.70
C VAL A 121 27.52 -43.45 7.43
N HIS A 122 28.71 -42.88 7.56
CA HIS A 122 29.59 -42.50 6.44
C HIS A 122 30.80 -43.41 6.37
N LYS A 123 31.10 -43.96 5.20
CA LYS A 123 32.32 -44.75 4.95
C LYS A 123 32.93 -44.38 3.61
N ALA A 124 34.21 -43.97 3.62
CA ALA A 124 34.95 -43.59 2.40
C ALA A 124 34.19 -42.59 1.49
N GLY A 125 33.49 -41.62 2.09
CA GLY A 125 32.71 -40.60 1.38
C GLY A 125 31.35 -41.05 0.85
N ARG A 126 30.87 -42.24 1.22
CA ARG A 126 29.53 -42.75 0.88
C ARG A 126 28.65 -42.88 2.12
N VAL A 127 27.37 -42.53 1.96
CA VAL A 127 26.33 -42.76 2.97
C VAL A 127 25.91 -44.23 2.91
N MET A 128 26.18 -44.96 4.00
CA MET A 128 25.91 -46.39 4.14
C MET A 128 24.53 -46.66 4.76
N ALA A 129 24.04 -45.73 5.58
CA ALA A 129 22.73 -45.77 6.22
C ALA A 129 22.25 -44.33 6.45
N ASP A 130 20.94 -44.10 6.34
CA ASP A 130 20.31 -42.79 6.51
C ASP A 130 18.90 -42.96 7.05
N VAL A 131 18.61 -42.32 8.19
CA VAL A 131 17.33 -42.43 8.88
C VAL A 131 16.94 -41.07 9.44
N THR A 132 15.67 -40.69 9.30
CA THR A 132 15.09 -39.47 9.86
C THR A 132 13.93 -39.79 10.81
N ALA A 133 13.77 -39.00 11.87
CA ALA A 133 12.69 -39.11 12.86
C ALA A 133 12.32 -37.73 13.44
N GLY A 134 11.08 -37.56 13.88
CA GLY A 134 10.57 -36.31 14.45
C GLY A 134 10.28 -35.21 13.42
N SER A 135 9.71 -34.12 13.92
CA SER A 135 9.41 -32.88 13.19
C SER A 135 9.35 -31.70 14.16
N ALA A 136 9.70 -30.49 13.68
CA ALA A 136 9.64 -29.25 14.45
C ALA A 136 10.45 -29.27 15.77
N LEU A 137 11.57 -30.00 15.79
CA LEU A 137 12.43 -30.17 16.98
C LEU A 137 13.26 -28.93 17.36
N ASN A 138 12.89 -27.76 16.84
CA ASN A 138 13.57 -26.48 17.03
C ASN A 138 12.64 -25.42 17.65
N ASP A 139 11.67 -25.86 18.45
CA ASP A 139 10.63 -25.06 19.10
C ASP A 139 11.04 -24.48 20.47
N GLY A 140 12.32 -24.64 20.84
CA GLY A 140 12.84 -24.21 22.14
C GLY A 140 12.40 -25.07 23.33
N GLN A 141 11.69 -26.17 23.11
CA GLN A 141 11.31 -27.15 24.12
C GLN A 141 12.30 -28.31 24.19
N TRP A 142 12.30 -29.02 25.32
CA TRP A 142 13.16 -30.19 25.51
C TRP A 142 12.62 -31.39 24.75
N HIS A 143 13.41 -31.91 23.82
CA HIS A 143 13.17 -33.17 23.11
C HIS A 143 14.18 -34.22 23.54
N SER A 144 13.75 -35.48 23.59
CA SER A 144 14.63 -36.63 23.81
C SER A 144 15.01 -37.28 22.48
N VAL A 145 16.29 -37.59 22.29
CA VAL A 145 16.83 -38.38 21.17
C VAL A 145 17.55 -39.58 21.72
N ASP A 146 17.11 -40.76 21.31
CA ASP A 146 17.68 -42.06 21.67
C ASP A 146 18.17 -42.78 20.40
N LEU A 147 19.48 -43.06 20.36
CA LEU A 147 20.08 -43.96 19.39
C LEU A 147 20.30 -45.32 20.05
N ARG A 148 19.76 -46.40 19.47
CA ARG A 148 19.96 -47.77 19.96
C ARG A 148 20.42 -48.67 18.84
N VAL A 149 21.39 -49.53 19.14
CA VAL A 149 21.88 -50.55 18.22
C VAL A 149 21.69 -51.92 18.85
N ARG A 150 20.99 -52.79 18.15
CA ARG A 150 20.71 -54.15 18.62
C ARG A 150 20.71 -55.13 17.46
N ARG A 151 21.62 -56.10 17.47
CA ARG A 151 21.69 -57.19 16.47
C ARG A 151 21.69 -56.67 15.01
N GLY A 152 22.49 -55.64 14.71
CA GLY A 152 22.58 -55.06 13.36
C GLY A 152 21.39 -54.16 12.96
N ARG A 153 20.46 -53.85 13.87
CA ARG A 153 19.43 -52.82 13.68
C ARG A 153 19.82 -51.53 14.38
N LEU A 154 19.78 -50.44 13.62
CA LEU A 154 19.88 -49.07 14.12
C LEU A 154 18.48 -48.52 14.34
N ILE A 155 18.25 -47.97 15.52
CA ILE A 155 16.98 -47.38 15.91
C ILE A 155 17.26 -45.94 16.35
N LEU A 156 16.61 -44.98 15.70
CA LEU A 156 16.56 -43.58 16.12
C LEU A 156 15.15 -43.31 16.63
N ALA A 157 15.02 -42.95 17.91
CA ALA A 157 13.76 -42.60 18.53
C ALA A 157 13.79 -41.16 19.04
N VAL A 158 12.69 -40.44 18.82
CA VAL A 158 12.44 -39.07 19.30
C VAL A 158 11.20 -39.08 20.18
N ASP A 159 11.28 -38.43 21.35
CA ASP A 159 10.17 -38.26 22.31
C ASP A 159 9.41 -39.54 22.66
N LYS A 160 10.14 -40.66 22.68
CA LYS A 160 9.66 -42.03 22.97
C LYS A 160 8.50 -42.53 22.10
N SER A 161 8.06 -41.76 21.11
CA SER A 161 6.85 -42.00 20.31
C SER A 161 7.15 -42.15 18.83
N ASP A 162 8.12 -41.39 18.30
CA ASP A 162 8.48 -41.41 16.89
C ASP A 162 9.78 -42.18 16.68
N MET A 163 9.70 -43.36 16.06
CA MET A 163 10.81 -44.31 15.98
C MET A 163 11.05 -44.78 14.55
N SER A 164 12.27 -44.58 14.06
CA SER A 164 12.71 -45.01 12.75
C SER A 164 13.82 -46.06 12.87
N THR A 165 13.76 -47.12 12.06
CA THR A 165 14.68 -48.27 12.15
C THR A 165 15.28 -48.62 10.79
N ILE A 166 16.57 -48.95 10.74
CA ILE A 166 17.26 -49.48 9.56
C ILE A 166 18.13 -50.67 9.94
N THR A 167 18.34 -51.61 9.01
CA THR A 167 19.22 -52.77 9.21
C THR A 167 20.51 -52.61 8.41
N ILE A 168 21.64 -52.99 9.00
CA ILE A 168 22.97 -52.87 8.38
C ILE A 168 23.74 -54.18 8.46
N ALA A 169 24.60 -54.40 7.46
CA ALA A 169 25.33 -55.64 7.26
C ALA A 169 26.71 -55.71 7.96
N PHE A 170 27.09 -54.68 8.71
CA PHE A 170 28.40 -54.59 9.39
C PHE A 170 28.22 -54.24 10.87
N PRO A 171 29.15 -54.69 11.76
CA PRO A 171 29.07 -54.39 13.18
C PRO A 171 29.30 -52.90 13.43
N ILE A 172 28.49 -52.33 14.33
CA ILE A 172 28.66 -50.96 14.79
C ILE A 172 29.18 -51.03 16.22
N VAL A 173 30.47 -50.69 16.37
CA VAL A 173 31.18 -50.67 17.64
C VAL A 173 31.93 -49.34 17.72
N PRO A 174 31.75 -48.54 18.79
CA PRO A 174 32.43 -47.25 18.93
C PRO A 174 33.93 -47.45 19.14
N ALA A 175 34.74 -46.59 18.53
CA ALA A 175 36.20 -46.70 18.56
C ALA A 175 36.79 -46.42 19.94
N SER A 176 36.60 -45.21 20.47
CA SER A 176 37.20 -44.79 21.74
C SER A 176 36.51 -43.60 22.43
N GLN A 177 35.84 -42.75 21.66
CA GLN A 177 35.31 -41.48 22.13
C GLN A 177 34.06 -41.09 21.37
N ILE A 178 33.23 -40.27 22.00
CA ILE A 178 32.05 -39.64 21.42
C ILE A 178 32.11 -38.14 21.64
N PHE A 179 31.68 -37.40 20.63
CA PHE A 179 31.56 -35.96 20.67
C PHE A 179 30.10 -35.56 20.63
N PHE A 180 29.73 -34.56 21.43
CA PHE A 180 28.42 -33.92 21.45
C PHE A 180 28.55 -32.46 21.04
N GLY A 181 27.55 -31.98 20.30
CA GLY A 181 27.40 -30.58 19.87
C GLY A 181 28.36 -30.13 18.76
N GLY A 182 29.62 -30.55 18.83
CA GLY A 182 30.71 -30.18 17.92
C GLY A 182 31.92 -31.09 18.09
N CYS A 183 33.05 -30.74 17.50
CA CYS A 183 34.31 -31.50 17.55
C CYS A 183 35.51 -30.56 17.28
N PRO A 184 36.74 -30.91 17.73
CA PRO A 184 37.94 -30.11 17.50
C PRO A 184 38.29 -29.93 16.01
N ILE A 185 38.82 -28.75 15.64
CA ILE A 185 39.17 -28.37 14.25
C ILE A 185 40.34 -29.20 13.68
N THR A 186 41.21 -29.75 14.53
CA THR A 186 42.44 -30.45 14.15
C THR A 186 42.25 -31.93 13.77
N ASP A 187 41.02 -32.44 13.81
CA ASP A 187 40.74 -33.87 13.57
C ASP A 187 40.13 -34.07 12.17
N ASP A 188 40.92 -34.59 11.22
CA ASP A 188 40.52 -34.84 9.82
C ASP A 188 39.29 -35.77 9.69
N GLY A 189 38.94 -36.50 10.76
CA GLY A 189 37.74 -37.35 10.87
C GLY A 189 36.42 -36.59 11.03
N CYS A 190 36.45 -35.32 11.46
CA CYS A 190 35.23 -34.53 11.67
C CYS A 190 34.89 -33.62 10.47
N ARG A 191 34.68 -34.22 9.30
CA ARG A 191 34.11 -33.49 8.14
C ARG A 191 32.65 -33.11 8.42
N LYS A 192 32.40 -31.85 8.78
CA LYS A 192 31.09 -31.33 9.19
C LYS A 192 30.03 -31.46 8.06
N PRO A 193 28.92 -32.21 8.24
CA PRO A 193 27.78 -32.21 7.30
C PRO A 193 26.96 -30.90 7.33
N SER A 194 26.97 -30.21 8.47
CA SER A 194 26.19 -29.01 8.76
C SER A 194 26.87 -28.17 9.86
N ASN A 195 26.32 -26.98 10.15
CA ASN A 195 26.77 -26.12 11.26
C ASN A 195 26.80 -26.88 12.61
N VAL A 196 27.68 -26.46 13.51
CA VAL A 196 27.83 -26.94 14.89
C VAL A 196 26.53 -26.66 15.67
N PHE A 197 26.16 -27.51 16.63
CA PHE A 197 24.96 -27.33 17.43
C PHE A 197 25.12 -26.15 18.38
N GLN A 198 24.10 -25.30 18.41
CA GLN A 198 23.93 -24.26 19.41
C GLN A 198 22.57 -24.49 20.08
N GLY A 199 22.55 -24.46 21.39
CA GLY A 199 21.40 -24.90 22.18
C GLY A 199 21.85 -25.62 23.43
N CYS A 200 20.93 -26.33 24.07
CA CYS A 200 21.22 -27.00 25.32
C CYS A 200 21.12 -28.50 25.20
N MET A 201 21.93 -29.22 25.97
CA MET A 201 21.79 -30.66 26.19
C MET A 201 21.78 -30.99 27.68
N ARG A 202 21.05 -32.04 28.05
CA ARG A 202 21.04 -32.61 29.40
C ARG A 202 20.71 -34.09 29.36
N LEU A 203 20.76 -34.75 30.52
CA LEU A 203 20.43 -36.17 30.67
C LEU A 203 21.15 -37.05 29.62
N ILE A 204 22.47 -36.86 29.47
CA ILE A 204 23.28 -37.61 28.50
C ILE A 204 23.53 -39.02 29.07
N HIS A 205 23.07 -40.03 28.35
CA HIS A 205 23.22 -41.45 28.65
C HIS A 205 24.19 -42.10 27.66
N LEU A 206 25.16 -42.85 28.20
CA LEU A 206 26.02 -43.76 27.45
C LEU A 206 25.79 -45.18 27.98
N ASP A 207 25.25 -46.04 27.12
CA ASP A 207 24.74 -47.35 27.46
C ASP A 207 23.70 -47.28 28.60
N GLU A 208 23.95 -47.90 29.76
CA GLU A 208 23.08 -47.83 30.94
C GLU A 208 23.50 -46.75 31.96
N GLY A 209 24.60 -46.01 31.69
CA GLY A 209 25.14 -45.00 32.59
C GLY A 209 24.71 -43.58 32.23
N LEU A 210 24.22 -42.82 33.21
CA LEU A 210 24.05 -41.37 33.11
C LEU A 210 25.42 -40.69 33.29
N VAL A 211 25.76 -39.75 32.40
CA VAL A 211 26.99 -38.97 32.49
C VAL A 211 26.89 -37.96 33.64
N ASP A 212 27.90 -37.98 34.51
CA ASP A 212 28.03 -37.06 35.65
C ASP A 212 28.66 -35.74 35.18
N LEU A 213 27.81 -34.76 34.84
CA LEU A 213 28.24 -33.48 34.29
C LEU A 213 28.96 -32.59 35.31
N ILE A 214 28.80 -32.85 36.61
CA ILE A 214 29.58 -32.17 37.66
C ILE A 214 31.05 -32.58 37.57
N LYS A 215 31.33 -33.87 37.30
CA LYS A 215 32.71 -34.33 37.06
C LYS A 215 33.30 -33.79 35.76
N VAL A 216 32.46 -33.59 34.73
CA VAL A 216 32.89 -32.91 33.50
C VAL A 216 33.29 -31.46 33.80
N GLN A 217 32.48 -30.72 34.57
CA GLN A 217 32.80 -29.36 35.00
C GLN A 217 34.10 -29.27 35.82
N GLN A 218 34.35 -30.26 36.66
CA GLN A 218 35.59 -30.39 37.44
C GLN A 218 36.79 -30.88 36.62
N MET A 219 36.63 -31.07 35.30
CA MET A 219 37.65 -31.63 34.38
C MET A 219 38.17 -33.01 34.81
N LEU A 220 37.36 -33.79 35.52
CA LEU A 220 37.68 -35.15 35.94
C LEU A 220 37.30 -36.19 34.89
N VAL A 221 36.35 -35.87 34.01
CA VAL A 221 35.84 -36.75 32.96
C VAL A 221 35.68 -35.96 31.65
N GLY A 222 36.25 -36.47 30.57
CA GLY A 222 36.10 -35.88 29.24
C GLY A 222 36.90 -34.59 29.03
N ASN A 223 36.63 -33.93 27.91
CA ASN A 223 37.21 -32.65 27.51
C ASN A 223 36.12 -31.79 26.85
N PHE A 224 36.21 -30.46 26.93
CA PHE A 224 35.20 -29.59 26.34
C PHE A 224 35.79 -28.22 25.96
N SER A 225 35.09 -27.50 25.10
CA SER A 225 35.38 -26.12 24.72
C SER A 225 34.08 -25.34 24.62
N ASP A 226 34.10 -24.05 24.98
CA ASP A 226 32.98 -23.11 24.88
C ASP A 226 31.63 -23.68 25.35
N LEU A 227 31.59 -24.25 26.56
CA LEU A 227 30.34 -24.69 27.19
C LEU A 227 30.02 -23.82 28.41
N GLN A 228 28.77 -23.37 28.50
CA GLN A 228 28.22 -22.88 29.76
C GLN A 228 27.52 -24.04 30.46
N MET A 229 27.92 -24.33 31.69
CA MET A 229 27.35 -25.42 32.50
C MET A 229 26.39 -24.85 33.54
N ASP A 230 25.42 -25.64 33.97
CA ASP A 230 24.44 -25.29 35.02
C ASP A 230 23.40 -24.24 34.59
N MET A 231 23.42 -23.82 33.33
CA MET A 231 22.43 -22.92 32.75
C MET A 231 22.10 -23.33 31.33
N CYS A 232 20.83 -23.20 30.95
CA CYS A 232 20.41 -23.27 29.56
C CYS A 232 20.05 -21.89 29.01
N GLY A 233 21.00 -21.23 28.35
CA GLY A 233 20.92 -19.84 27.91
C GLY A 233 20.29 -19.60 26.53
N ILE A 234 19.32 -20.40 26.09
CA ILE A 234 18.58 -20.07 24.85
C ILE A 234 17.67 -18.86 25.10
N ILE A 235 17.67 -17.89 24.19
CA ILE A 235 16.82 -16.69 24.28
C ILE A 235 15.66 -16.82 23.30
N ASP A 236 14.44 -16.70 23.80
CA ASP A 236 13.25 -16.55 22.95
C ASP A 236 13.13 -15.10 22.48
N ARG A 237 13.33 -14.87 21.19
CA ARG A 237 13.28 -13.58 20.50
C ARG A 237 11.95 -13.33 19.79
N CYS A 238 11.02 -14.29 19.86
CA CYS A 238 9.68 -14.18 19.27
C CYS A 238 8.59 -14.01 20.35
N SER A 239 8.95 -13.93 21.63
CA SER A 239 8.02 -13.74 22.75
C SER A 239 8.50 -12.65 23.73
N PRO A 240 7.90 -11.44 23.72
CA PRO A 240 6.88 -10.99 22.78
C PRO A 240 7.43 -10.85 21.36
N SER A 241 6.58 -11.00 20.34
CA SER A 241 7.00 -10.89 18.95
C SER A 241 7.36 -9.45 18.59
N HIS A 242 8.52 -9.27 17.98
CA HIS A 242 8.94 -7.99 17.39
C HIS A 242 8.46 -7.81 15.94
N CYS A 243 7.69 -8.78 15.41
CA CYS A 243 7.10 -8.68 14.09
C CYS A 243 5.76 -7.97 14.20
N GLU A 244 5.70 -6.77 13.64
CA GLU A 244 4.54 -5.89 13.69
C GLU A 244 3.50 -6.28 12.63
N HIS A 245 2.29 -5.70 12.72
CA HIS A 245 1.21 -5.85 11.75
C HIS A 245 0.84 -7.30 11.35
N GLY A 246 0.96 -8.24 12.30
CA GLY A 246 0.61 -9.64 12.09
C GLY A 246 1.68 -10.48 11.37
N GLY A 247 2.89 -9.95 11.21
CA GLY A 247 4.02 -10.69 10.66
C GLY A 247 4.37 -11.95 11.47
N LYS A 248 4.73 -13.04 10.78
CA LYS A 248 5.06 -14.31 11.44
C LYS A 248 6.52 -14.31 11.88
N CYS A 249 6.75 -14.50 13.17
CA CYS A 249 8.11 -14.57 13.73
C CYS A 249 8.67 -15.99 13.66
N THR A 250 9.89 -16.10 13.16
CA THR A 250 10.71 -17.31 13.27
C THR A 250 12.06 -16.94 13.87
N GLN A 251 12.74 -17.89 14.53
CA GLN A 251 14.00 -17.59 15.18
C GLN A 251 15.05 -18.68 15.07
N SER A 252 16.28 -18.28 15.39
CA SER A 252 17.49 -19.07 15.47
C SER A 252 18.25 -18.66 16.73
N TRP A 253 19.39 -19.30 16.99
CA TRP A 253 20.25 -19.00 18.14
C TRP A 253 20.64 -17.53 18.25
N SER A 254 20.98 -16.87 17.13
CA SER A 254 21.52 -15.51 17.11
C SER A 254 20.53 -14.44 16.68
N THR A 255 19.43 -14.81 16.00
CA THR A 255 18.55 -13.84 15.34
C THR A 255 17.13 -14.38 15.14
N PHE A 256 16.13 -13.50 15.15
CA PHE A 256 14.79 -13.73 14.61
C PHE A 256 14.61 -13.20 13.17
N HIS A 257 13.55 -13.62 12.49
CA HIS A 257 13.13 -13.16 11.17
C HIS A 257 11.61 -13.01 11.14
N CYS A 258 11.14 -11.92 10.55
CA CYS A 258 9.73 -11.66 10.32
C CYS A 258 9.37 -11.94 8.87
N ASP A 259 8.39 -12.81 8.68
CA ASP A 259 7.70 -12.98 7.41
C ASP A 259 6.56 -11.95 7.33
N CYS A 260 6.77 -10.95 6.47
CA CYS A 260 5.81 -9.86 6.21
C CYS A 260 4.94 -10.13 4.97
N ALA A 261 4.98 -11.35 4.41
CA ALA A 261 4.09 -11.69 3.30
C ALA A 261 2.62 -11.51 3.71
N ASP A 262 1.82 -10.99 2.80
CA ASP A 262 0.36 -10.80 2.96
C ASP A 262 -0.06 -9.84 4.09
N THR A 263 0.86 -9.06 4.67
CA THR A 263 0.50 -8.06 5.70
C THR A 263 0.22 -6.68 5.12
N GLY A 264 0.78 -6.35 3.96
CA GLY A 264 0.82 -4.97 3.43
C GLY A 264 1.98 -4.12 3.97
N TYR A 265 2.90 -4.75 4.71
CA TYR A 265 4.05 -4.09 5.35
C TYR A 265 5.37 -4.76 4.95
N ARG A 266 6.48 -4.06 5.18
CA ARG A 266 7.84 -4.49 4.85
C ARG A 266 8.86 -4.07 5.92
N GLY A 267 10.12 -4.41 5.69
CA GLY A 267 11.22 -4.16 6.62
C GLY A 267 11.49 -5.36 7.53
N ALA A 268 12.58 -5.29 8.30
CA ALA A 268 13.02 -6.42 9.14
C ALA A 268 12.02 -6.81 10.24
N THR A 269 11.13 -5.91 10.62
CA THR A 269 10.09 -6.08 11.65
C THR A 269 8.67 -5.86 11.13
N CYS A 270 8.46 -5.77 9.82
CA CYS A 270 7.17 -5.45 9.20
C CYS A 270 6.57 -4.12 9.69
N HIS A 271 7.42 -3.13 9.99
CA HIS A 271 7.00 -1.84 10.56
C HIS A 271 6.48 -0.87 9.49
N SER A 272 7.15 -0.80 8.33
CA SER A 272 6.84 0.21 7.31
C SER A 272 5.81 -0.28 6.29
N SER A 273 4.83 0.56 6.00
CA SER A 273 3.85 0.31 4.94
C SER A 273 4.49 0.24 3.55
N VAL A 274 3.89 -0.55 2.66
CA VAL A 274 4.20 -0.54 1.23
C VAL A 274 3.32 0.43 0.43
N HIS A 275 2.30 1.01 1.07
CA HIS A 275 1.28 1.84 0.45
C HIS A 275 1.43 3.32 0.83
N GLU A 276 0.88 4.21 -0.01
CA GLU A 276 0.86 5.63 0.31
C GLU A 276 -0.29 6.00 1.26
N ALA A 277 -0.10 7.11 1.97
CA ALA A 277 -1.05 7.55 2.99
C ALA A 277 -2.31 8.23 2.48
N SER A 278 -2.38 8.59 1.20
CA SER A 278 -3.56 9.20 0.60
C SER A 278 -3.55 9.18 -0.92
N CYS A 279 -4.71 9.42 -1.52
CA CYS A 279 -4.82 9.68 -2.96
C CYS A 279 -4.01 10.92 -3.39
N GLU A 280 -3.83 11.91 -2.49
CA GLU A 280 -3.00 13.08 -2.77
C GLU A 280 -1.52 12.69 -2.89
N ALA A 281 -1.03 11.81 -2.02
CA ALA A 281 0.34 11.29 -2.11
C ALA A 281 0.57 10.50 -3.41
N TYR A 282 -0.37 9.64 -3.82
CA TYR A 282 -0.29 8.95 -5.11
C TYR A 282 -0.28 9.93 -6.29
N LYS A 283 -1.16 10.95 -6.30
CA LYS A 283 -1.18 11.99 -7.34
C LYS A 283 0.22 12.64 -7.50
N HIS A 284 0.92 12.91 -6.41
CA HIS A 284 2.26 13.52 -6.45
C HIS A 284 3.38 12.61 -6.95
N ARG A 285 3.10 11.31 -7.14
CA ARG A 285 3.96 10.36 -7.85
C ARG A 285 3.65 10.26 -9.36
N GLY A 286 2.69 11.06 -9.85
CA GLY A 286 2.24 11.02 -11.23
C GLY A 286 1.17 9.95 -11.52
N ASN A 287 0.63 9.31 -10.48
CA ASN A 287 -0.47 8.36 -10.62
C ASN A 287 -1.77 9.08 -11.00
N THR A 288 -2.62 8.39 -11.77
CA THR A 288 -3.92 8.90 -12.23
C THR A 288 -5.08 8.17 -11.53
N SER A 289 -6.32 8.54 -11.84
CA SER A 289 -7.50 7.95 -11.20
C SER A 289 -7.51 6.41 -11.30
N GLY A 290 -7.88 5.73 -10.21
CA GLY A 290 -7.85 4.27 -10.13
C GLY A 290 -8.10 3.75 -8.71
N LEU A 291 -8.06 2.43 -8.55
CA LEU A 291 -8.12 1.77 -7.24
C LEU A 291 -6.71 1.69 -6.63
N TYR A 292 -6.58 2.12 -5.38
CA TYR A 292 -5.32 2.12 -4.64
C TYR A 292 -5.54 1.63 -3.22
N HIS A 293 -4.59 0.86 -2.70
CA HIS A 293 -4.49 0.64 -1.26
C HIS A 293 -3.90 1.90 -0.62
N VAL A 294 -4.58 2.41 0.40
CA VAL A 294 -4.19 3.60 1.16
C VAL A 294 -4.02 3.24 2.63
N ASP A 295 -2.87 3.58 3.18
CA ASP A 295 -2.49 3.35 4.57
C ASP A 295 -2.27 4.68 5.30
N VAL A 296 -3.32 5.16 5.97
CA VAL A 296 -3.45 6.54 6.45
C VAL A 296 -2.48 6.92 7.57
N ASP A 297 -2.02 5.95 8.35
CA ASP A 297 -1.11 6.12 9.48
C ASP A 297 0.23 5.41 9.27
N GLY A 298 0.40 4.63 8.20
CA GLY A 298 1.68 4.03 7.86
C GLY A 298 2.03 2.97 8.90
N SER A 299 3.03 3.21 9.75
CA SER A 299 3.43 2.27 10.81
C SER A 299 2.47 2.23 12.02
N GLY A 300 1.26 2.75 11.87
CA GLY A 300 0.25 2.81 12.91
C GLY A 300 -0.68 1.60 12.90
N PRO A 301 -1.66 1.53 13.83
CA PRO A 301 -2.53 0.36 13.96
C PRO A 301 -3.58 0.21 12.84
N VAL A 302 -3.86 1.25 12.04
CA VAL A 302 -4.91 1.22 11.03
C VAL A 302 -4.41 0.48 9.78
N LYS A 303 -5.20 -0.47 9.29
CA LYS A 303 -4.77 -1.31 8.16
C LYS A 303 -4.96 -0.61 6.82
N PRO A 304 -4.14 -0.94 5.80
CA PRO A 304 -4.34 -0.44 4.44
C PRO A 304 -5.72 -0.84 3.89
N GLN A 305 -6.39 0.11 3.24
CA GLN A 305 -7.71 -0.08 2.64
C GLN A 305 -7.71 0.22 1.16
N LEU A 306 -8.37 -0.63 0.36
CA LEU A 306 -8.62 -0.38 -1.05
C LEU A 306 -9.69 0.71 -1.21
N VAL A 307 -9.34 1.81 -1.89
CA VAL A 307 -10.22 2.96 -2.18
C VAL A 307 -10.11 3.36 -3.65
N TYR A 308 -11.14 4.02 -4.18
CA TYR A 308 -11.06 4.62 -5.51
C TYR A 308 -10.58 6.06 -5.39
N CYS A 309 -9.40 6.34 -5.95
CA CYS A 309 -8.88 7.69 -6.09
C CYS A 309 -9.37 8.28 -7.41
N ASN A 310 -10.23 9.30 -7.36
CA ASN A 310 -10.59 10.11 -8.52
C ASN A 310 -9.73 11.37 -8.53
N MET A 311 -8.70 11.40 -9.37
CA MET A 311 -7.69 12.46 -9.40
C MET A 311 -7.98 13.55 -10.45
N SER A 312 -9.20 13.66 -10.99
CA SER A 312 -9.52 14.48 -12.17
C SER A 312 -9.06 15.95 -12.05
N ASP A 313 -9.51 16.66 -11.02
CA ASP A 313 -9.14 18.04 -10.69
C ASP A 313 -8.36 18.10 -9.35
N LYS A 314 -8.95 17.48 -8.32
CA LYS A 314 -8.39 17.25 -6.99
C LYS A 314 -8.22 15.75 -6.78
N ALA A 315 -7.43 15.33 -5.79
CA ALA A 315 -7.32 13.92 -5.45
C ALA A 315 -8.45 13.53 -4.49
N TRP A 316 -9.58 13.10 -5.05
CA TRP A 316 -10.72 12.60 -4.29
C TRP A 316 -10.53 11.14 -3.90
N THR A 317 -10.69 10.85 -2.62
CA THR A 317 -10.87 9.51 -2.05
C THR A 317 -12.36 9.20 -2.01
N VAL A 318 -12.81 8.22 -2.79
CA VAL A 318 -14.20 7.80 -2.89
C VAL A 318 -14.40 6.48 -2.14
N ILE A 319 -15.24 6.50 -1.11
CA ILE A 319 -15.51 5.35 -0.25
C ILE A 319 -16.96 4.92 -0.42
N GLN A 320 -17.14 3.73 -0.98
CA GLN A 320 -18.44 3.16 -1.27
C GLN A 320 -19.06 2.53 -0.02
N HIS A 321 -20.39 2.44 -0.03
CA HIS A 321 -21.15 1.62 0.92
C HIS A 321 -22.09 0.68 0.16
N ASN A 322 -22.75 -0.20 0.90
CA ASN A 322 -23.57 -1.29 0.38
C ASN A 322 -24.76 -0.91 -0.54
N ASN A 323 -25.15 0.37 -0.66
CA ASN A 323 -26.29 0.78 -1.50
C ASN A 323 -26.26 2.27 -1.84
N THR A 324 -25.82 2.63 -3.04
CA THR A 324 -25.79 4.02 -3.56
C THR A 324 -26.88 4.31 -4.60
N GLU A 325 -27.76 3.35 -4.83
CA GLU A 325 -28.84 3.44 -5.81
C GLU A 325 -30.10 4.09 -5.22
N LEU A 326 -30.92 4.69 -6.09
CA LEU A 326 -32.20 5.26 -5.68
C LEU A 326 -33.14 4.15 -5.21
N THR A 327 -33.42 4.12 -3.90
CA THR A 327 -34.19 3.05 -3.26
C THR A 327 -35.60 3.52 -2.95
N LYS A 328 -36.59 2.94 -3.65
CA LYS A 328 -38.01 3.17 -3.36
C LYS A 328 -38.45 2.42 -2.11
N LEU A 329 -39.10 3.14 -1.20
CA LEU A 329 -39.65 2.58 0.03
C LEU A 329 -41.02 1.97 -0.23
N ARG A 330 -41.25 0.77 0.32
CA ARG A 330 -42.57 0.13 0.31
C ARG A 330 -43.28 0.44 1.62
N ALA A 331 -44.60 0.64 1.55
CA ALA A 331 -45.43 0.80 2.74
C ALA A 331 -45.18 -0.36 3.72
N SER A 332 -44.71 -0.03 4.93
CA SER A 332 -44.32 -1.01 5.92
C SER A 332 -45.55 -1.67 6.56
N SER A 333 -45.58 -3.01 6.58
CA SER A 333 -46.59 -3.79 7.31
C SER A 333 -46.23 -4.00 8.80
N ARG A 334 -45.07 -3.48 9.24
CA ARG A 334 -44.48 -3.74 10.56
C ARG A 334 -44.79 -2.61 11.55
N ARG A 335 -45.50 -2.97 12.62
CA ARG A 335 -46.26 -2.11 13.55
C ARG A 335 -45.53 -1.74 14.85
N SER A 336 -44.21 -1.90 14.94
CA SER A 336 -43.51 -2.00 16.24
C SER A 336 -42.75 -0.75 16.72
N VAL A 337 -42.75 0.37 16.00
CA VAL A 337 -42.20 1.65 16.49
C VAL A 337 -43.16 2.78 16.10
N TRP A 338 -43.48 3.68 17.03
CA TRP A 338 -44.32 4.85 16.80
C TRP A 338 -43.48 6.13 16.93
N PRO A 339 -43.47 7.02 15.92
CA PRO A 339 -44.07 6.85 14.59
C PRO A 339 -43.36 5.75 13.77
N PRO A 340 -44.07 5.06 12.86
CA PRO A 340 -43.48 4.02 12.02
C PRO A 340 -42.43 4.61 11.09
N GLN A 341 -41.16 4.34 11.38
CA GLN A 341 -40.01 4.78 10.59
C GLN A 341 -39.36 3.58 9.90
N HIS A 342 -38.88 3.81 8.68
CA HIS A 342 -38.00 2.88 7.98
C HIS A 342 -36.54 3.24 8.31
N LEU A 343 -35.84 2.36 9.01
CA LEU A 343 -34.44 2.53 9.39
C LEU A 343 -33.53 1.84 8.37
N VAL A 344 -32.57 2.59 7.83
CA VAL A 344 -31.59 2.12 6.85
C VAL A 344 -30.20 2.34 7.42
N SER A 345 -29.39 1.28 7.46
CA SER A 345 -27.98 1.35 7.85
C SER A 345 -27.06 1.21 6.64
N PHE A 346 -26.04 2.04 6.55
CA PHE A 346 -25.05 2.02 5.48
C PHE A 346 -23.73 1.40 5.95
N ASN A 347 -23.37 0.27 5.35
CA ASN A 347 -22.11 -0.40 5.65
C ASN A 347 -21.07 0.00 4.60
N TYR A 348 -20.01 0.66 5.04
CA TYR A 348 -18.94 1.18 4.18
C TYR A 348 -17.88 0.13 3.93
N SER A 349 -17.17 0.23 2.80
CA SER A 349 -16.05 -0.66 2.49
C SER A 349 -14.86 -0.50 3.43
N ALA A 350 -14.77 0.63 4.13
CA ALA A 350 -13.75 0.95 5.13
C ALA A 350 -14.34 0.87 6.55
N ASP A 351 -13.52 0.44 7.51
CA ASP A 351 -13.91 0.39 8.93
C ASP A 351 -14.02 1.79 9.56
N ALA A 352 -14.44 1.85 10.83
CA ALA A 352 -14.69 3.10 11.52
C ALA A 352 -13.42 3.92 11.79
N GLU A 353 -12.29 3.26 12.11
CA GLU A 353 -11.02 3.93 12.41
C GLU A 353 -10.41 4.51 11.14
N GLN A 354 -10.42 3.74 10.05
CA GLN A 354 -9.99 4.18 8.73
C GLN A 354 -10.84 5.36 8.22
N LEU A 355 -12.16 5.29 8.38
CA LEU A 355 -13.05 6.38 7.98
C LEU A 355 -12.76 7.67 8.76
N ALA A 356 -12.63 7.57 10.08
CA ALA A 356 -12.28 8.72 10.91
C ALA A 356 -10.93 9.32 10.48
N ALA A 357 -9.91 8.49 10.26
CA ALA A 357 -8.59 8.95 9.84
C ALA A 357 -8.60 9.64 8.46
N ILE A 358 -9.28 9.06 7.46
CA ILE A 358 -9.44 9.70 6.14
C ILE A 358 -10.16 11.04 6.26
N ILE A 359 -11.26 11.08 7.02
CA ILE A 359 -12.06 12.29 7.21
C ILE A 359 -11.19 13.36 7.87
N THR A 360 -10.59 13.08 9.03
CA THR A 360 -9.75 14.02 9.79
C THR A 360 -8.63 14.62 8.94
N ARG A 361 -7.95 13.80 8.12
CA ARG A 361 -6.84 14.26 7.25
C ARG A 361 -7.30 15.06 6.03
N ALA A 362 -8.51 14.81 5.51
CA ALA A 362 -8.99 15.47 4.30
C ALA A 362 -9.22 16.98 4.51
N GLU A 363 -8.99 17.77 3.45
CA GLU A 363 -9.31 19.21 3.44
C GLU A 363 -10.83 19.41 3.50
N ARG A 364 -11.57 18.62 2.73
CA ARG A 364 -13.03 18.65 2.65
C ARG A 364 -13.58 17.26 2.37
N CYS A 365 -14.70 16.96 3.01
CA CYS A 365 -15.50 15.78 2.73
C CYS A 365 -16.92 16.20 2.38
N GLU A 366 -17.53 15.46 1.47
CA GLU A 366 -18.91 15.65 1.07
C GLU A 366 -19.61 14.34 0.72
N GLN A 367 -20.94 14.37 0.82
CA GLN A 367 -21.80 13.23 0.53
C GLN A 367 -23.14 13.70 -0.03
N GLU A 368 -23.58 13.06 -1.10
CA GLU A 368 -24.90 13.32 -1.70
C GLU A 368 -26.01 12.66 -0.86
N LEU A 369 -27.09 13.40 -0.63
CA LEU A 369 -28.29 12.88 0.01
C LEU A 369 -29.52 13.45 -0.72
N SER A 370 -30.37 12.54 -1.18
CA SER A 370 -31.60 12.87 -1.90
C SER A 370 -32.80 12.21 -1.27
N TYR A 371 -33.88 12.97 -1.16
CA TYR A 371 -35.21 12.47 -0.86
C TYR A 371 -36.16 12.81 -2.00
N HIS A 372 -36.87 11.80 -2.48
CA HIS A 372 -37.95 11.92 -3.44
C HIS A 372 -39.24 11.52 -2.74
N CYS A 373 -40.29 12.30 -2.93
CA CYS A 373 -41.53 12.14 -2.20
C CYS A 373 -42.72 12.34 -3.13
N LYS A 374 -43.81 11.70 -2.75
CA LYS A 374 -45.15 11.96 -3.26
C LYS A 374 -46.11 11.77 -2.09
N MET A 375 -46.81 12.82 -1.70
CA MET A 375 -47.62 12.87 -0.47
C MET A 375 -46.87 12.35 0.78
N SER A 376 -45.57 12.66 0.92
CA SER A 376 -44.74 12.16 2.02
C SER A 376 -43.80 13.25 2.49
N ARG A 377 -44.01 13.70 3.73
CA ARG A 377 -43.28 14.83 4.32
C ARG A 377 -41.91 14.40 4.84
N LEU A 378 -40.96 15.32 4.74
CA LEU A 378 -39.56 15.13 5.11
C LEU A 378 -39.26 15.71 6.49
N LEU A 379 -39.24 17.04 6.63
CA LEU A 379 -38.96 17.75 7.88
C LEU A 379 -40.23 18.29 8.54
N ASN A 380 -41.39 18.15 7.89
CA ASN A 380 -42.70 18.64 8.34
C ASN A 380 -42.83 20.17 8.24
N THR A 381 -43.73 20.79 9.01
CA THR A 381 -43.88 22.25 9.11
C THR A 381 -42.69 22.89 9.87
N PRO A 382 -42.41 24.19 9.70
CA PRO A 382 -41.33 24.90 10.41
C PRO A 382 -41.28 24.68 11.94
N ASP A 383 -42.45 24.60 12.58
CA ASP A 383 -42.58 24.36 14.03
C ASP A 383 -42.86 22.88 14.39
N GLY A 384 -42.90 22.00 13.40
CA GLY A 384 -43.23 20.59 13.54
C GLY A 384 -42.03 19.72 13.92
N GLU A 385 -42.32 18.56 14.49
CA GLU A 385 -41.30 17.51 14.63
C GLU A 385 -41.01 16.88 13.25
N PRO A 386 -39.72 16.66 12.90
CA PRO A 386 -39.33 16.12 11.61
C PRO A 386 -39.64 14.63 11.50
N PHE A 387 -40.08 14.20 10.32
CA PHE A 387 -40.36 12.80 10.04
C PHE A 387 -39.11 12.00 9.70
N THR A 388 -38.17 12.65 9.02
CA THR A 388 -36.94 12.04 8.51
C THR A 388 -35.71 12.74 9.07
N TRP A 389 -34.72 11.95 9.46
CA TRP A 389 -33.44 12.41 9.99
C TRP A 389 -32.34 11.39 9.71
N TRP A 390 -31.09 11.78 9.84
CA TRP A 390 -29.94 10.92 9.58
C TRP A 390 -28.91 11.01 10.71
N VAL A 391 -28.11 9.97 10.87
CA VAL A 391 -27.04 9.90 11.88
C VAL A 391 -25.70 9.72 11.21
N GLY A 392 -24.76 10.54 11.68
CA GLY A 392 -23.37 10.60 11.23
C GLY A 392 -22.42 9.69 11.98
N GLN A 393 -21.12 10.02 11.92
CA GLN A 393 -20.08 9.35 12.70
C GLN A 393 -20.16 9.60 14.21
N SER A 394 -20.69 10.76 14.64
CA SER A 394 -20.79 11.12 16.06
C SER A 394 -21.91 10.38 16.80
N GLY A 395 -22.82 9.74 16.07
CA GLY A 395 -24.02 9.11 16.61
C GLY A 395 -25.20 10.07 16.82
N ASP A 396 -25.01 11.37 16.62
CA ASP A 396 -26.06 12.37 16.77
C ASP A 396 -27.06 12.36 15.60
N ALA A 397 -28.34 12.57 15.90
CA ALA A 397 -29.38 12.71 14.90
C ALA A 397 -29.40 14.14 14.34
N HIS A 398 -29.35 14.24 13.01
CA HIS A 398 -29.34 15.49 12.27
C HIS A 398 -30.63 15.66 11.45
N THR A 399 -31.20 16.86 11.55
CA THR A 399 -32.50 17.23 10.96
C THR A 399 -32.39 18.37 9.94
N TYR A 400 -31.16 18.80 9.62
CA TYR A 400 -30.93 19.61 8.43
C TYR A 400 -30.77 18.67 7.24
N TRP A 401 -31.28 19.08 6.08
CA TRP A 401 -31.19 18.29 4.86
C TRP A 401 -30.09 18.79 3.93
N ALA A 402 -29.76 17.98 2.93
CA ALA A 402 -28.65 18.23 2.02
C ALA A 402 -28.77 19.62 1.34
N GLY A 403 -27.66 20.36 1.30
CA GLY A 403 -27.62 21.75 0.83
C GLY A 403 -28.04 22.82 1.85
N ALA A 404 -28.48 22.44 3.05
CA ALA A 404 -28.76 23.37 4.15
C ALA A 404 -27.68 23.36 5.24
N PRO A 405 -27.48 24.47 6.00
CA PRO A 405 -26.50 24.52 7.07
C PRO A 405 -26.92 23.69 8.29
N PRO A 406 -25.96 23.19 9.10
CA PRO A 406 -26.26 22.43 10.30
C PRO A 406 -27.21 23.15 11.27
N GLY A 407 -28.16 22.41 11.84
CA GLY A 407 -29.13 22.92 12.82
C GLY A 407 -30.27 23.78 12.23
N SER A 408 -30.31 23.98 10.91
CA SER A 408 -31.31 24.85 10.27
C SER A 408 -32.73 24.28 10.21
N LYS A 409 -32.88 22.94 10.25
CA LYS A 409 -34.15 22.24 9.91
C LYS A 409 -34.72 22.68 8.55
N GLN A 410 -33.85 22.92 7.57
CA GLN A 410 -34.22 23.36 6.22
C GLN A 410 -33.66 22.42 5.16
N CYS A 411 -34.19 22.53 3.94
CA CYS A 411 -33.63 21.95 2.74
C CYS A 411 -32.96 23.02 1.86
N ALA A 412 -32.23 22.57 0.84
CA ALA A 412 -31.58 23.47 -0.12
C ALA A 412 -32.55 24.51 -0.71
N CYS A 413 -33.80 24.16 -0.99
CA CYS A 413 -34.72 25.10 -1.63
C CYS A 413 -35.04 26.33 -0.75
N ALA A 414 -35.09 26.15 0.57
CA ALA A 414 -35.37 27.24 1.50
C ALA A 414 -34.18 28.20 1.59
N VAL A 415 -32.96 27.65 1.61
CA VAL A 415 -31.72 28.45 1.61
C VAL A 415 -31.63 29.31 0.35
N HIS A 416 -32.09 28.80 -0.80
CA HIS A 416 -32.07 29.51 -2.08
C HIS A 416 -33.35 30.31 -2.37
N ASN A 417 -34.33 30.33 -1.46
CA ASN A 417 -35.65 30.95 -1.64
C ASN A 417 -36.37 30.53 -2.95
N ASN A 418 -36.32 29.23 -3.27
CA ASN A 418 -36.90 28.68 -4.50
C ASN A 418 -37.69 27.38 -4.27
N CYS A 419 -38.21 27.14 -3.06
CA CYS A 419 -39.14 26.04 -2.82
C CYS A 419 -40.41 26.20 -3.67
N VAL A 420 -41.00 25.07 -4.06
CA VAL A 420 -42.25 25.02 -4.84
C VAL A 420 -43.38 25.74 -4.12
N ASP A 421 -43.47 25.54 -2.80
CA ASP A 421 -44.37 26.26 -1.92
C ASP A 421 -43.55 27.07 -0.91
N PRO A 422 -43.67 28.40 -0.89
CA PRO A 422 -42.91 29.27 0.03
C PRO A 422 -43.34 29.16 1.50
N GLU A 423 -44.46 28.49 1.83
CA GLU A 423 -44.87 28.24 3.22
C GLU A 423 -44.05 27.13 3.90
N TYR A 424 -43.32 26.32 3.11
CA TYR A 424 -42.54 25.18 3.59
C TYR A 424 -41.04 25.37 3.34
N PHE A 425 -40.22 24.69 4.16
CA PHE A 425 -38.76 24.76 4.07
C PHE A 425 -38.12 23.62 3.25
N CYS A 426 -38.94 22.72 2.73
CA CYS A 426 -38.56 21.65 1.83
C CYS A 426 -39.70 21.42 0.82
N ASN A 427 -39.35 21.06 -0.41
CA ASN A 427 -40.35 20.78 -1.44
C ASN A 427 -41.26 19.62 -1.00
N CYS A 428 -40.69 18.60 -0.37
CA CYS A 428 -41.41 17.42 0.08
C CYS A 428 -42.39 17.65 1.24
N ASP A 429 -42.31 18.80 1.92
CA ASP A 429 -43.22 19.11 3.02
C ASP A 429 -44.57 19.69 2.55
N SER A 430 -44.68 20.07 1.26
CA SER A 430 -45.91 20.59 0.63
C SER A 430 -47.02 19.54 0.42
N ASP A 431 -46.71 18.27 0.66
CA ASP A 431 -47.65 17.15 0.66
C ASP A 431 -48.47 16.93 -0.64
N VAL A 432 -47.90 17.32 -1.79
CA VAL A 432 -48.56 17.23 -3.11
C VAL A 432 -48.57 15.80 -3.66
N ASP A 433 -49.61 15.46 -4.42
CA ASP A 433 -49.80 14.17 -5.14
C ASP A 433 -48.97 14.06 -6.45
N ASP A 434 -47.82 14.72 -6.49
CA ASP A 434 -46.83 14.68 -7.57
C ASP A 434 -45.43 14.43 -7.00
N TRP A 435 -44.52 13.92 -7.83
CA TRP A 435 -43.15 13.65 -7.40
C TRP A 435 -42.36 14.95 -7.23
N LEU A 436 -41.99 15.23 -5.99
CA LEU A 436 -41.07 16.29 -5.62
C LEU A 436 -39.76 15.70 -5.11
N ASN A 437 -38.72 16.54 -5.02
CA ASN A 437 -37.46 16.13 -4.43
C ASN A 437 -36.79 17.25 -3.64
N ASP A 438 -36.01 16.82 -2.66
CA ASP A 438 -35.05 17.64 -1.94
C ASP A 438 -33.71 16.89 -2.00
N SER A 439 -32.86 17.32 -2.92
CA SER A 439 -31.52 16.76 -3.15
C SER A 439 -30.45 17.81 -2.89
N GLY A 440 -29.29 17.36 -2.44
CA GLY A 440 -28.15 18.25 -2.26
C GLY A 440 -26.91 17.52 -1.75
N ILE A 441 -25.95 18.33 -1.31
CA ILE A 441 -24.67 17.87 -0.78
C ILE A 441 -24.59 18.21 0.71
N LEU A 442 -24.23 17.23 1.52
CA LEU A 442 -23.76 17.44 2.89
C LEU A 442 -22.26 17.67 2.85
N SER A 443 -21.79 18.78 3.44
CA SER A 443 -20.35 19.11 3.45
C SER A 443 -19.80 19.45 4.83
N HIS A 444 -20.57 19.24 5.89
CA HIS A 444 -20.07 19.42 7.25
C HIS A 444 -19.31 18.16 7.69
N LYS A 445 -18.00 18.22 7.51
CA LYS A 445 -17.06 17.09 7.65
C LYS A 445 -17.25 16.29 8.94
N GLU A 446 -17.40 16.97 10.08
CA GLU A 446 -17.49 16.32 11.40
C GLU A 446 -18.75 15.46 11.59
N HIS A 447 -19.79 15.65 10.77
CA HIS A 447 -21.01 14.85 10.82
C HIS A 447 -20.99 13.68 9.82
N LEU A 448 -20.08 13.68 8.85
CA LEU A 448 -20.01 12.63 7.84
C LEU A 448 -19.25 11.40 8.35
N PRO A 449 -19.47 10.21 7.77
CA PRO A 449 -20.45 9.91 6.72
C PRO A 449 -21.83 9.55 7.31
N ILE A 450 -22.87 9.55 6.47
CA ILE A 450 -24.19 9.03 6.87
C ILE A 450 -24.06 7.53 7.16
N ARG A 451 -24.28 7.15 8.42
CA ARG A 451 -24.29 5.74 8.88
C ARG A 451 -25.70 5.18 8.95
N LEU A 452 -26.68 6.02 9.28
CA LEU A 452 -28.08 5.63 9.40
C LEU A 452 -28.99 6.72 8.83
N LEU A 453 -30.07 6.30 8.17
CA LEU A 453 -31.16 7.15 7.73
C LEU A 453 -32.48 6.61 8.27
N ALA A 454 -33.24 7.46 8.95
CA ALA A 454 -34.58 7.16 9.44
C ALA A 454 -35.58 7.92 8.58
N VAL A 455 -36.43 7.20 7.85
CA VAL A 455 -37.45 7.80 6.97
C VAL A 455 -38.85 7.59 7.55
N GLY A 456 -39.56 8.70 7.76
CA GLY A 456 -40.93 8.73 8.29
C GLY A 456 -41.98 9.07 7.22
N ASP A 457 -43.25 9.19 7.64
CA ASP A 457 -44.40 9.58 6.79
C ASP A 457 -44.59 8.73 5.50
N VAL A 458 -44.20 7.46 5.55
CA VAL A 458 -44.34 6.48 4.45
C VAL A 458 -45.39 5.40 4.71
N SER A 459 -46.13 5.52 5.82
CA SER A 459 -47.17 4.56 6.24
C SER A 459 -48.59 5.06 5.93
N ARG A 460 -48.74 6.34 5.59
CA ARG A 460 -50.03 6.94 5.27
C ARG A 460 -50.46 6.50 3.85
N PRO A 461 -51.77 6.23 3.62
CA PRO A 461 -52.25 5.88 2.28
C PRO A 461 -51.91 6.97 1.25
N GLY A 462 -51.39 6.57 0.09
CA GLY A 462 -50.97 7.49 -0.98
C GLY A 462 -49.54 8.01 -0.84
N SER A 463 -48.90 7.86 0.32
CA SER A 463 -47.52 8.28 0.53
C SER A 463 -46.54 7.33 -0.14
N GLU A 464 -45.72 7.87 -1.04
CA GLU A 464 -44.58 7.19 -1.64
C GLU A 464 -43.30 8.00 -1.39
N ALA A 465 -42.21 7.30 -1.15
CA ALA A 465 -40.90 7.92 -0.97
C ALA A 465 -39.78 7.06 -1.56
N ALA A 466 -38.71 7.72 -1.98
CA ALA A 466 -37.46 7.09 -2.36
C ALA A 466 -36.29 7.92 -1.84
N TYR A 467 -35.21 7.27 -1.43
CA TYR A 467 -34.01 7.95 -0.98
C TYR A 467 -32.80 7.50 -1.79
N ARG A 468 -31.78 8.35 -1.82
CA ARG A 468 -30.45 8.02 -2.31
C ARG A 468 -29.40 8.62 -1.39
N VAL A 469 -28.40 7.81 -1.03
CA VAL A 469 -27.18 8.26 -0.34
C VAL A 469 -26.01 7.93 -1.24
N GLY A 470 -25.24 8.94 -1.63
CA GLY A 470 -24.05 8.76 -2.45
C GLY A 470 -22.84 8.27 -1.62
N PRO A 471 -21.74 7.87 -2.27
CA PRO A 471 -20.51 7.52 -1.55
C PRO A 471 -19.97 8.71 -0.76
N LEU A 472 -19.18 8.43 0.28
CA LEU A 472 -18.38 9.46 0.95
C LEU A 472 -17.24 9.86 0.01
N GLN A 473 -17.12 11.16 -0.27
CA GLN A 473 -16.07 11.72 -1.11
C GLN A 473 -15.27 12.74 -0.31
N CYS A 474 -13.97 12.48 -0.13
CA CYS A 474 -13.07 13.38 0.59
C CYS A 474 -11.88 13.72 -0.29
N TYR A 475 -11.49 14.99 -0.41
CA TYR A 475 -10.30 15.38 -1.17
C TYR A 475 -9.27 16.10 -0.32
N GLY A 476 -8.03 16.09 -0.84
CA GLY A 476 -6.88 16.71 -0.20
C GLY A 476 -6.34 15.88 0.95
N ASP A 477 -5.20 16.32 1.46
CA ASP A 477 -4.53 15.71 2.60
C ASP A 477 -3.75 16.79 3.36
N ASN A 478 -4.33 17.28 4.46
CA ASN A 478 -3.72 18.33 5.27
C ASN A 478 -2.36 17.88 5.85
N ASP A 479 -2.20 16.60 6.16
CA ASP A 479 -0.93 16.07 6.67
C ASP A 479 0.16 16.04 5.60
N PHE A 480 -0.22 15.82 4.33
CA PHE A 480 0.71 15.88 3.20
C PHE A 480 1.18 17.31 2.91
N TRP A 481 0.32 18.30 3.15
CA TRP A 481 0.62 19.71 2.88
C TRP A 481 1.22 20.47 4.04
N ASN A 482 1.03 19.99 5.26
CA ASN A 482 1.57 20.53 6.50
C ASN A 482 3.09 20.80 6.38
N ALA A 483 3.46 22.06 6.22
CA ALA A 483 4.83 22.49 5.93
C ALA A 483 5.27 23.71 6.75
N ALA A 484 6.58 23.80 6.99
CA ALA A 484 7.23 24.96 7.56
C ALA A 484 8.43 25.39 6.72
N HIS A 485 8.58 26.70 6.55
CA HIS A 485 9.68 27.34 5.84
C HIS A 485 10.59 28.08 6.83
N PHE A 486 11.84 27.63 6.94
CA PHE A 486 12.89 28.15 7.79
C PHE A 486 13.71 29.21 7.03
N ASP A 487 13.58 30.47 7.43
CA ASP A 487 14.22 31.61 6.73
C ASP A 487 15.60 31.99 7.27
N LYS A 488 15.96 31.45 8.45
CA LYS A 488 17.22 31.72 9.17
C LYS A 488 17.82 30.43 9.70
N GLU A 489 19.15 30.29 9.62
CA GLU A 489 19.87 29.14 10.19
C GLU A 489 19.78 29.04 11.71
N THR A 490 19.34 30.09 12.39
CA THR A 490 19.11 30.10 13.84
C THR A 490 17.67 29.76 14.23
N SER A 491 16.78 29.62 13.24
CA SER A 491 15.38 29.27 13.47
C SER A 491 15.22 27.75 13.64
N TYR A 492 14.27 27.34 14.47
CA TYR A 492 13.92 25.94 14.68
C TYR A 492 12.50 25.86 15.28
N LEU A 493 11.83 24.75 15.04
CA LEU A 493 10.60 24.37 15.75
C LEU A 493 10.97 23.39 16.86
N HIS A 494 10.17 23.36 17.92
CA HIS A 494 10.31 22.34 18.96
C HIS A 494 8.98 21.71 19.34
N PHE A 495 9.04 20.42 19.63
CA PHE A 495 7.92 19.55 19.96
C PHE A 495 8.24 18.72 21.22
N PRO A 496 7.24 18.03 21.80
CA PRO A 496 7.49 17.05 22.86
C PRO A 496 8.54 16.01 22.46
N THR A 497 9.13 15.35 23.45
CA THR A 497 10.10 14.28 23.24
C THR A 497 9.53 13.18 22.35
N PHE A 498 10.33 12.73 21.38
CA PHE A 498 9.96 11.63 20.52
C PHE A 498 10.04 10.29 21.28
N HIS A 499 8.98 9.49 21.18
CA HIS A 499 8.86 8.16 21.78
C HIS A 499 9.00 7.09 20.69
N GLY A 500 10.21 6.52 20.58
CA GLY A 500 10.56 5.50 19.60
C GLY A 500 11.57 4.50 20.17
N GLU A 501 11.27 3.93 21.35
CA GLU A 501 12.22 3.14 22.14
C GLU A 501 12.73 1.90 21.38
N LEU A 502 11.83 1.13 20.76
CA LEU A 502 12.16 -0.10 20.02
C LEU A 502 12.16 0.11 18.50
N SER A 503 11.17 0.85 18.01
CA SER A 503 11.03 1.23 16.60
C SER A 503 10.87 2.76 16.49
N ALA A 504 11.59 3.35 15.55
CA ALA A 504 11.59 4.76 15.23
C ALA A 504 11.53 4.93 13.71
N ASP A 505 10.35 5.22 13.17
CA ASP A 505 10.09 5.65 11.80
C ASP A 505 9.95 7.17 11.76
N ILE A 506 10.78 7.80 10.95
CA ILE A 506 10.76 9.23 10.69
C ILE A 506 10.71 9.44 9.18
N SER A 507 9.64 10.06 8.71
CA SER A 507 9.49 10.43 7.30
C SER A 507 9.11 11.89 7.13
N PHE A 508 9.68 12.54 6.12
CA PHE A 508 9.38 13.92 5.76
C PHE A 508 9.86 14.25 4.36
N PHE A 509 9.36 15.35 3.81
CA PHE A 509 9.91 15.98 2.62
C PHE A 509 10.73 17.21 2.99
N PHE A 510 11.83 17.46 2.28
CA PHE A 510 12.57 18.71 2.39
C PHE A 510 12.80 19.38 1.03
N LYS A 511 13.00 20.68 1.04
CA LYS A 511 13.34 21.49 -0.14
C LYS A 511 14.32 22.59 0.27
N THR A 512 15.46 22.70 -0.38
CA THR A 512 16.49 23.68 -0.01
C THR A 512 17.40 24.05 -1.19
N SER A 513 18.10 25.17 -1.05
CA SER A 513 19.26 25.57 -1.85
C SER A 513 20.58 25.50 -1.05
N SER A 514 20.50 25.29 0.26
CA SER A 514 21.66 25.19 1.15
C SER A 514 22.39 23.86 0.97
N SER A 515 23.72 23.91 1.07
CA SER A 515 24.58 22.72 0.92
C SER A 515 24.56 21.78 2.12
N SER A 516 24.06 22.23 3.27
CA SER A 516 23.97 21.45 4.50
C SER A 516 22.91 22.01 5.44
N GLY A 517 22.49 21.22 6.42
CA GLY A 517 21.53 21.63 7.45
C GLY A 517 20.99 20.45 8.25
N VAL A 518 20.61 20.70 9.51
CA VAL A 518 20.03 19.68 10.40
C VAL A 518 18.51 19.70 10.28
N PHE A 519 17.92 18.58 9.85
CA PHE A 519 16.47 18.47 9.70
C PHE A 519 15.78 18.24 11.04
N LEU A 520 16.32 17.33 11.86
CA LEU A 520 15.82 17.10 13.21
C LEU A 520 16.90 16.60 14.17
N GLU A 521 16.67 16.85 15.46
CA GLU A 521 17.52 16.39 16.56
C GLU A 521 16.68 16.15 17.83
N ASN A 522 16.84 14.99 18.45
CA ASN A 522 16.38 14.75 19.81
C ASN A 522 17.52 14.13 20.62
N LEU A 523 17.75 14.65 21.83
CA LEU A 523 18.83 14.22 22.72
C LEU A 523 18.28 13.44 23.92
N GLY A 524 19.09 12.51 24.41
CA GLY A 524 18.99 11.82 25.68
C GLY A 524 20.20 12.15 26.57
N ILE A 525 20.45 11.33 27.59
CA ILE A 525 21.64 11.49 28.44
C ILE A 525 22.92 11.08 27.70
N LYS A 526 22.86 9.95 27.00
CA LYS A 526 23.91 9.43 26.11
C LYS A 526 23.34 9.25 24.71
N ASP A 527 22.11 8.76 24.66
CA ASP A 527 21.36 8.47 23.47
C ASP A 527 21.04 9.75 22.68
N PHE A 528 20.92 9.62 21.36
CA PHE A 528 20.42 10.70 20.52
C PHE A 528 19.91 10.14 19.20
N ILE A 529 19.16 10.98 18.49
CA ILE A 529 18.78 10.76 17.10
C ILE A 529 18.89 12.08 16.33
N ARG A 530 19.50 12.04 15.15
CA ARG A 530 19.68 13.22 14.28
C ARG A 530 19.66 12.83 12.81
N ILE A 531 18.96 13.62 12.00
CA ILE A 531 18.99 13.54 10.53
C ILE A 531 19.46 14.87 9.97
N GLU A 532 20.45 14.85 9.08
CA GLU A 532 21.02 16.05 8.48
C GLU A 532 21.38 15.86 7.00
N LEU A 533 21.32 16.95 6.24
CA LEU A 533 22.01 17.10 4.97
C LEU A 533 23.47 17.45 5.29
N SER A 534 24.38 16.49 5.16
CA SER A 534 25.81 16.70 5.46
C SER A 534 26.51 17.42 4.31
N LEU A 535 26.12 17.09 3.07
CA LEU A 535 26.61 17.61 1.81
C LEU A 535 25.44 17.78 0.84
N PRO A 536 25.59 18.57 -0.24
CA PRO A 536 24.55 18.69 -1.27
C PRO A 536 24.07 17.34 -1.81
N THR A 537 24.88 16.30 -1.78
CA THR A 537 24.57 14.97 -2.33
C THR A 537 24.45 13.89 -1.26
N GLU A 538 24.50 14.21 0.04
CA GLU A 538 24.54 13.21 1.11
C GLU A 538 23.60 13.57 2.26
N VAL A 539 22.70 12.65 2.60
CA VAL A 539 21.88 12.67 3.81
C VAL A 539 22.42 11.65 4.79
N VAL A 540 22.48 12.02 6.07
CA VAL A 540 23.01 11.21 7.15
C VAL A 540 21.97 11.06 8.25
N PHE A 541 21.73 9.82 8.65
CA PHE A 541 20.97 9.45 9.82
C PHE A 541 21.93 8.95 10.90
N SER A 542 21.97 9.61 12.05
CA SER A 542 22.89 9.30 13.16
C SER A 542 22.14 9.08 14.45
N PHE A 543 22.57 8.09 15.23
CA PHE A 543 21.93 7.73 16.49
C PHE A 543 22.89 7.04 17.46
N ASP A 544 22.55 7.07 18.74
CA ASP A 544 23.17 6.27 19.79
C ASP A 544 22.07 5.73 20.72
N VAL A 545 22.15 4.45 21.07
CA VAL A 545 21.23 3.73 21.98
C VAL A 545 21.96 3.17 23.21
N GLY A 546 23.16 3.69 23.50
CA GLY A 546 24.05 3.24 24.57
C GLY A 546 25.18 2.31 24.13
N ASN A 547 25.22 1.92 22.85
CA ASN A 547 26.30 1.09 22.28
C ASN A 547 27.40 1.92 21.60
N GLY A 548 27.26 3.26 21.58
CA GLY A 548 28.10 4.19 20.82
C GLY A 548 27.41 4.66 19.53
N PRO A 549 27.88 5.79 18.96
CA PRO A 549 27.22 6.41 17.82
C PRO A 549 27.37 5.57 16.55
N LEU A 550 26.26 5.41 15.84
CA LEU A 550 26.16 4.77 14.53
C LEU A 550 25.57 5.74 13.52
N GLU A 551 25.90 5.51 12.24
CA GLU A 551 25.43 6.34 11.14
C GLU A 551 25.01 5.50 9.93
N VAL A 552 23.94 5.92 9.27
CA VAL A 552 23.49 5.43 7.97
C VAL A 552 23.56 6.59 6.99
N ARG A 553 24.21 6.39 5.84
CA ARG A 553 24.50 7.45 4.87
C ARG A 553 23.94 7.07 3.50
N VAL A 554 23.24 7.99 2.86
CA VAL A 554 22.80 7.84 1.47
C VAL A 554 23.46 8.92 0.62
N LYS A 555 24.25 8.48 -0.36
CA LYS A 555 24.88 9.35 -1.37
C LYS A 555 24.08 9.28 -2.66
N THR A 556 23.76 10.45 -3.18
CA THR A 556 22.98 10.61 -4.40
C THR A 556 23.88 11.12 -5.54
N PRO A 557 23.59 10.74 -6.80
CA PRO A 557 24.40 11.17 -7.95
C PRO A 557 24.19 12.65 -8.31
N ALA A 558 23.02 13.21 -8.00
CA ALA A 558 22.66 14.60 -8.24
C ALA A 558 22.51 15.36 -6.92
N PRO A 559 22.84 16.66 -6.85
CA PRO A 559 22.61 17.46 -5.64
C PRO A 559 21.12 17.53 -5.27
N LEU A 560 20.85 17.43 -3.97
CA LEU A 560 19.54 17.51 -3.30
C LEU A 560 19.18 18.94 -2.85
N ASN A 561 20.06 19.90 -3.08
CA ASN A 561 19.82 21.32 -2.82
C ASN A 561 19.39 22.06 -4.09
N ASP A 562 18.51 21.43 -4.87
CA ASP A 562 18.10 21.87 -6.20
C ASP A 562 16.75 22.62 -6.22
N GLU A 563 16.28 23.06 -5.05
CA GLU A 563 14.97 23.70 -4.86
C GLU A 563 13.77 22.83 -5.27
N ARG A 564 13.92 21.50 -5.23
CA ARG A 564 12.81 20.53 -5.36
C ARG A 564 12.58 19.76 -4.06
N TRP A 565 11.39 19.20 -3.95
CA TRP A 565 11.00 18.34 -2.84
C TRP A 565 11.70 16.99 -2.95
N HIS A 566 12.45 16.65 -1.91
CA HIS A 566 13.07 15.35 -1.71
C HIS A 566 12.42 14.64 -0.52
N HIS A 567 12.17 13.35 -0.64
CA HIS A 567 11.57 12.52 0.41
C HIS A 567 12.65 11.79 1.20
N VAL A 568 12.61 11.87 2.52
CA VAL A 568 13.52 11.16 3.42
C VAL A 568 12.69 10.24 4.30
N VAL A 569 13.07 8.96 4.35
CA VAL A 569 12.53 7.97 5.29
C VAL A 569 13.71 7.37 6.05
N ALA A 570 13.72 7.54 7.35
CA ALA A 570 14.68 6.92 8.24
C ALA A 570 13.94 6.00 9.21
N GLU A 571 14.36 4.75 9.27
CA GLU A 571 13.80 3.75 10.17
C GLU A 571 14.90 3.24 11.07
N ARG A 572 14.61 3.06 12.36
CA ARG A 572 15.43 2.26 13.26
C ARG A 572 14.54 1.29 13.98
N ASN A 573 14.87 0.02 13.94
CA ASN A 573 14.20 -1.03 14.71
C ASN A 573 15.24 -1.86 15.48
N VAL A 574 14.80 -2.94 16.13
CA VAL A 574 15.68 -3.80 16.93
C VAL A 574 16.67 -4.63 16.09
N LYS A 575 16.51 -4.68 14.77
CA LYS A 575 17.36 -5.44 13.83
C LYS A 575 18.35 -4.58 13.07
N GLU A 576 17.92 -3.38 12.68
CA GLU A 576 18.66 -2.52 11.77
C GLU A 576 18.17 -1.07 11.84
N ALA A 577 18.99 -0.19 11.30
CA ALA A 577 18.62 1.16 10.92
C ALA A 577 18.75 1.30 9.40
N SER A 578 17.78 1.96 8.78
CA SER A 578 17.75 2.21 7.34
C SER A 578 17.55 3.69 7.06
N LEU A 579 18.06 4.13 5.91
CA LEU A 579 17.85 5.47 5.39
C LEU A 579 17.58 5.38 3.88
N ASN A 580 16.47 6.00 3.46
CA ASN A 580 16.04 6.08 2.08
C ASN A 580 15.85 7.55 1.71
N VAL A 581 16.35 7.94 0.54
CA VAL A 581 16.17 9.28 -0.02
C VAL A 581 15.61 9.15 -1.42
N ASP A 582 14.45 9.77 -1.68
CA ASP A 582 13.69 9.67 -2.93
C ASP A 582 13.49 8.22 -3.40
N HIS A 583 13.99 7.90 -4.59
CA HIS A 583 13.96 6.58 -5.21
C HIS A 583 15.35 5.92 -5.22
N TYR A 584 16.33 6.50 -4.52
CA TYR A 584 17.68 5.94 -4.46
C TYR A 584 17.70 4.71 -3.55
N PRO A 585 18.64 3.76 -3.80
CA PRO A 585 18.76 2.55 -2.99
C PRO A 585 18.91 2.86 -1.50
N ALA A 586 18.14 2.15 -0.68
CA ALA A 586 18.22 2.22 0.77
C ALA A 586 19.62 1.82 1.27
N SER A 587 20.15 2.58 2.22
CA SER A 587 21.31 2.17 3.01
C SER A 587 20.83 1.55 4.31
N VAL A 588 21.45 0.44 4.72
CA VAL A 588 21.07 -0.31 5.93
C VAL A 588 22.28 -0.58 6.80
N GLN A 589 22.14 -0.34 8.10
CA GLN A 589 23.11 -0.66 9.14
C GLN A 589 22.49 -1.65 10.11
N LYS A 590 23.05 -2.86 10.19
CA LYS A 590 22.57 -3.88 11.14
C LYS A 590 22.82 -3.44 12.57
N ALA A 591 21.84 -3.72 13.43
CA ALA A 591 22.00 -3.61 14.87
C ALA A 591 22.97 -4.70 15.37
N PRO A 592 23.78 -4.40 16.41
CA PRO A 592 24.56 -5.41 17.11
C PRO A 592 23.65 -6.57 17.58
N THR A 593 24.14 -7.82 17.47
CA THR A 593 23.38 -9.00 17.93
C THR A 593 23.20 -9.04 19.45
N GLU A 594 24.07 -8.34 20.18
CA GLU A 594 24.05 -8.16 21.62
C GLU A 594 24.30 -6.68 21.94
N GLY A 595 23.59 -6.15 22.93
CA GLY A 595 23.71 -4.74 23.35
C GLY A 595 22.38 -4.12 23.75
N HIS A 596 22.40 -2.81 23.98
CA HIS A 596 21.20 -2.04 24.29
C HIS A 596 20.32 -1.88 23.05
N ILE A 597 19.02 -2.09 23.21
CA ILE A 597 18.02 -1.97 22.13
C ILE A 597 17.04 -0.82 22.32
N HIS A 598 17.01 -0.19 23.51
CA HIS A 598 16.07 0.89 23.83
C HIS A 598 16.71 2.25 23.58
N LEU A 599 16.06 3.07 22.76
CA LEU A 599 16.42 4.48 22.57
C LEU A 599 15.77 5.34 23.66
N GLN A 600 16.56 5.92 24.56
CA GLN A 600 16.09 6.70 25.71
C GLN A 600 16.35 8.21 25.53
N LEU A 601 15.37 8.90 24.97
CA LEU A 601 15.40 10.35 24.75
C LEU A 601 14.76 11.11 25.92
N ASN A 602 15.23 12.32 26.21
CA ASN A 602 14.69 13.14 27.32
C ASN A 602 14.57 14.64 27.01
N SER A 603 15.16 15.12 25.91
CA SER A 603 15.00 16.50 25.47
C SER A 603 13.71 16.68 24.67
N GLN A 604 13.32 17.94 24.43
CA GLN A 604 12.39 18.27 23.35
C GLN A 604 12.99 17.85 22.00
N LEU A 605 12.11 17.55 21.04
CA LEU A 605 12.50 17.34 19.65
C LEU A 605 12.68 18.70 18.98
N PHE A 606 13.83 18.91 18.34
CA PHE A 606 14.13 20.09 17.53
C PHE A 606 13.98 19.74 16.04
N VAL A 607 13.33 20.62 15.27
CA VAL A 607 13.11 20.47 13.82
C VAL A 607 13.62 21.73 13.12
N GLY A 608 14.41 21.56 12.08
CA GLY A 608 15.08 22.62 11.33
C GLY A 608 16.31 23.20 12.04
N GLY A 609 16.78 22.59 13.12
CA GLY A 609 18.01 23.00 13.80
C GLY A 609 18.35 22.18 15.03
N THR A 610 19.39 22.58 15.75
CA THR A 610 19.90 21.88 16.94
C THR A 610 19.56 22.60 18.24
N ALA A 611 19.61 21.87 19.35
CA ALA A 611 19.48 22.44 20.70
C ALA A 611 20.53 23.54 20.98
N SER A 612 21.73 23.41 20.41
CA SER A 612 22.82 24.39 20.54
C SER A 612 22.65 25.65 19.69
N ARG A 613 21.72 25.65 18.72
CA ARG A 613 21.52 26.72 17.72
C ARG A 613 22.75 27.05 16.86
N GLN A 614 23.72 26.15 16.80
CA GLN A 614 24.95 26.33 16.02
C GLN A 614 24.84 25.79 14.59
N LYS A 615 23.86 24.91 14.34
CA LYS A 615 23.56 24.35 13.02
C LYS A 615 22.05 24.37 12.82
N GLY A 616 21.61 24.99 11.73
CA GLY A 616 20.20 24.97 11.34
C GLY A 616 20.02 24.69 9.87
N PHE A 617 18.76 24.46 9.53
CA PHE A 617 18.32 24.21 8.18
C PHE A 617 17.68 25.47 7.61
N LEU A 618 18.00 25.76 6.35
CA LEU A 618 17.33 26.78 5.55
C LEU A 618 16.55 26.08 4.45
N GLY A 619 15.29 26.45 4.27
CA GLY A 619 14.42 25.81 3.29
C GLY A 619 13.11 25.36 3.91
N CYS A 620 12.50 24.32 3.34
CA CYS A 620 11.21 23.82 3.79
C CYS A 620 11.28 22.38 4.27
N ILE A 621 10.51 22.07 5.31
CA ILE A 621 10.20 20.71 5.76
C ILE A 621 8.69 20.54 5.69
N ARG A 622 8.22 19.40 5.20
CA ARG A 622 6.79 19.09 5.02
C ARG A 622 6.47 17.65 5.37
N SER A 623 5.24 17.41 5.81
CA SER A 623 4.71 16.09 6.11
C SER A 623 5.60 15.30 7.06
N LEU A 624 6.08 15.96 8.13
CA LEU A 624 6.89 15.30 9.14
C LEU A 624 6.03 14.33 9.94
N LYS A 625 6.34 13.04 9.82
CA LYS A 625 5.72 11.95 10.57
C LYS A 625 6.75 11.29 11.47
N LEU A 626 6.31 10.94 12.67
CA LEU A 626 7.08 10.22 13.70
C LEU A 626 6.25 9.03 14.17
N ASN A 627 6.67 7.79 13.87
CA ASN A 627 5.93 6.56 14.17
C ASN A 627 4.45 6.64 13.73
N GLY A 628 4.24 7.03 12.47
CA GLY A 628 2.90 7.20 11.88
C GLY A 628 2.12 8.46 12.29
N LYS A 629 2.58 9.19 13.31
CA LYS A 629 1.92 10.42 13.79
C LYS A 629 2.45 11.65 13.10
N THR A 630 1.56 12.42 12.47
CA THR A 630 1.89 13.71 11.86
C THR A 630 2.16 14.77 12.93
N VAL A 631 3.27 15.49 12.79
CA VAL A 631 3.63 16.62 13.64
C VAL A 631 3.17 17.93 12.98
N ASP A 632 2.30 18.70 13.62
CA ASP A 632 1.78 19.96 13.07
C ASP A 632 2.86 21.05 13.00
N LEU A 633 3.45 21.21 11.81
CA LEU A 633 4.50 22.18 11.55
C LEU A 633 3.91 23.57 11.33
N GLU A 634 2.74 23.67 10.68
CA GLU A 634 2.12 24.95 10.32
C GLU A 634 1.66 25.73 11.54
N GLU A 635 0.93 25.11 12.47
CA GLU A 635 0.49 25.78 13.70
C GLU A 635 1.68 26.21 14.54
N ARG A 636 2.72 25.37 14.62
CA ARG A 636 3.95 25.72 15.35
C ARG A 636 4.70 26.87 14.67
N ALA A 637 4.75 26.91 13.34
CA ALA A 637 5.41 27.95 12.57
C ALA A 637 4.74 29.32 12.73
N LYS A 638 3.39 29.38 12.81
CA LYS A 638 2.64 30.64 13.00
C LYS A 638 3.10 31.45 14.22
N ILE A 639 3.58 30.78 15.26
CA ILE A 639 4.00 31.40 16.53
C ILE A 639 5.53 31.44 16.72
N THR A 640 6.32 31.00 15.74
CA THR A 640 7.79 30.89 15.88
C THR A 640 8.51 31.91 14.98
N PRO A 641 9.29 32.84 15.55
CA PRO A 641 10.05 33.81 14.75
C PRO A 641 11.08 33.15 13.83
N GLY A 642 11.14 33.59 12.57
CA GLY A 642 12.06 33.03 11.57
C GLY A 642 11.59 31.73 10.92
N VAL A 643 10.35 31.31 11.21
CA VAL A 643 9.69 30.19 10.53
C VAL A 643 8.34 30.68 10.01
N ARG A 644 8.00 30.34 8.76
CA ARG A 644 6.72 30.70 8.13
C ARG A 644 5.91 29.42 7.84
N PRO A 645 4.57 29.44 8.00
CA PRO A 645 3.74 28.30 7.63
C PRO A 645 3.68 28.13 6.11
N GLY A 646 3.60 26.88 5.65
CA GLY A 646 3.57 26.52 4.25
C GLY A 646 4.93 26.62 3.56
N CYS A 647 4.98 26.22 2.29
CA CYS A 647 6.14 26.38 1.44
C CYS A 647 5.73 26.57 -0.04
N PRO A 648 6.05 27.70 -0.68
CA PRO A 648 5.68 27.96 -2.07
C PRO A 648 6.62 27.27 -3.07
N GLY A 649 6.22 27.28 -4.35
CA GLY A 649 7.04 26.79 -5.47
C GLY A 649 6.96 25.28 -5.65
N HIS A 650 5.74 24.74 -5.74
CA HIS A 650 5.47 23.32 -5.97
C HIS A 650 5.79 22.91 -7.42
N CYS A 651 5.60 23.82 -8.38
CA CYS A 651 5.89 23.54 -9.80
C CYS A 651 7.37 23.25 -10.08
N SER A 652 8.32 23.66 -9.23
CA SER A 652 9.73 23.26 -9.40
C SER A 652 9.91 21.74 -9.28
N SER A 653 9.11 21.11 -8.42
CA SER A 653 9.18 19.67 -8.16
C SER A 653 8.27 18.89 -9.11
N TYR A 654 7.04 19.36 -9.29
CA TYR A 654 5.99 18.59 -9.94
C TYR A 654 5.65 19.06 -11.36
N GLY A 655 6.24 20.14 -11.85
CA GLY A 655 5.93 20.70 -13.17
C GLY A 655 6.17 19.72 -14.33
N HIS A 656 7.11 18.79 -14.16
CA HIS A 656 7.37 17.72 -15.13
C HIS A 656 6.21 16.72 -15.28
N LEU A 657 5.29 16.66 -14.31
CA LEU A 657 4.09 15.84 -14.40
C LEU A 657 3.10 16.43 -15.41
N CYS A 658 3.14 17.73 -15.70
CA CYS A 658 2.29 18.32 -16.74
C CYS A 658 2.79 17.93 -18.14
N GLN A 659 2.09 17.00 -18.77
CA GLN A 659 2.43 16.46 -20.08
C GLN A 659 1.85 17.31 -21.23
N ASN A 660 2.24 17.01 -22.47
CA ASN A 660 1.62 17.53 -23.68
C ASN A 660 1.43 19.07 -23.69
N GLN A 661 2.47 19.80 -23.28
CA GLN A 661 2.50 21.27 -23.21
C GLN A 661 1.51 21.88 -22.19
N GLY A 662 1.05 21.08 -21.22
CA GLY A 662 0.31 21.60 -20.07
C GLY A 662 1.19 22.54 -19.23
N GLN A 663 0.63 23.69 -18.84
CA GLN A 663 1.33 24.66 -18.01
C GLN A 663 1.12 24.32 -16.53
N CYS A 664 2.21 24.13 -15.78
CA CYS A 664 2.10 23.98 -14.32
C CYS A 664 1.73 25.31 -13.67
N VAL A 665 0.74 25.28 -12.77
CA VAL A 665 0.26 26.42 -12.00
C VAL A 665 0.37 26.09 -10.51
N ASP A 666 1.12 26.89 -9.78
CA ASP A 666 1.26 26.78 -8.32
C ASP A 666 -0.07 27.09 -7.61
N LYS A 667 -0.37 26.32 -6.57
CA LYS A 667 -1.45 26.54 -5.61
C LYS A 667 -0.85 26.69 -4.21
N HIS A 668 -1.67 27.08 -3.24
CA HIS A 668 -1.25 27.11 -1.84
C HIS A 668 -0.82 25.70 -1.37
N ASN A 669 -1.71 24.72 -1.58
CA ASN A 669 -1.52 23.31 -1.25
C ASN A 669 -1.32 22.49 -2.53
N GLY A 670 -0.20 22.71 -3.22
CA GLY A 670 0.22 21.90 -4.37
C GLY A 670 0.20 22.60 -5.72
N PHE A 671 -0.15 21.87 -6.77
CA PHE A 671 -0.10 22.34 -8.14
C PHE A 671 -1.28 21.82 -8.99
N THR A 672 -1.51 22.47 -10.12
CA THR A 672 -2.46 22.02 -11.15
C THR A 672 -1.84 22.18 -12.53
N CYS A 673 -2.14 21.28 -13.46
CA CYS A 673 -1.75 21.44 -14.86
C CYS A 673 -2.88 22.13 -15.65
N ASP A 674 -2.62 23.33 -16.14
CA ASP A 674 -3.49 23.99 -17.09
C ASP A 674 -3.28 23.39 -18.48
N CYS A 675 -4.28 22.61 -18.91
CA CYS A 675 -4.28 21.99 -20.23
C CYS A 675 -4.93 22.90 -21.29
N GLY A 676 -5.41 24.10 -20.96
CA GLY A 676 -6.28 24.92 -21.83
C GLY A 676 -5.76 25.10 -23.26
N ALA A 677 -4.46 25.35 -23.42
CA ALA A 677 -3.80 25.52 -24.72
C ALA A 677 -3.46 24.21 -25.45
N SER A 678 -3.65 23.04 -24.81
CA SER A 678 -3.37 21.73 -25.39
C SER A 678 -4.65 20.99 -25.80
N SER A 679 -4.50 20.11 -26.79
CA SER A 679 -5.55 19.18 -27.25
C SER A 679 -5.69 17.94 -26.34
N TYR A 680 -5.17 18.01 -25.12
CA TYR A 680 -5.24 16.97 -24.09
C TYR A 680 -5.98 17.47 -22.85
N SER A 681 -6.35 16.55 -21.96
CA SER A 681 -7.13 16.78 -20.75
C SER A 681 -6.66 15.86 -19.61
N GLY A 682 -7.38 15.88 -18.49
CA GLY A 682 -7.03 15.15 -17.29
C GLY A 682 -6.01 15.89 -16.42
N THR A 683 -5.78 15.36 -15.23
CA THR A 683 -4.97 15.94 -14.13
C THR A 683 -3.60 16.45 -14.56
N PHE A 684 -2.98 15.70 -15.48
CA PHE A 684 -1.62 15.89 -15.96
C PHE A 684 -1.56 16.19 -17.46
N CYS A 685 -2.69 16.56 -18.06
CA CYS A 685 -2.82 16.75 -19.51
C CYS A 685 -2.40 15.50 -20.31
N HIS A 686 -2.63 14.30 -19.76
CA HIS A 686 -2.24 13.02 -20.34
C HIS A 686 -3.38 12.36 -21.15
N LYS A 687 -4.64 12.72 -20.90
CA LYS A 687 -5.80 12.12 -21.55
C LYS A 687 -6.06 12.80 -22.89
N GLU A 688 -5.98 12.06 -23.99
CA GLU A 688 -6.35 12.57 -25.31
C GLU A 688 -7.82 13.03 -25.33
N VAL A 689 -8.08 14.22 -25.87
CA VAL A 689 -9.44 14.67 -26.11
C VAL A 689 -9.91 14.09 -27.44
N SER A 690 -10.95 13.26 -27.39
CA SER A 690 -11.44 12.55 -28.57
C SER A 690 -12.96 12.40 -28.59
N ALA A 691 -13.53 12.37 -29.80
CA ALA A 691 -14.96 12.21 -29.99
C ALA A 691 -15.27 11.38 -31.24
N PHE A 692 -16.41 10.70 -31.19
CA PHE A 692 -16.99 10.01 -32.32
C PHE A 692 -17.89 10.96 -33.12
N PHE A 693 -17.73 10.95 -34.44
CA PHE A 693 -18.48 11.75 -35.40
C PHE A 693 -19.39 10.86 -36.23
N ARG A 694 -20.64 11.29 -36.38
CA ARG A 694 -21.60 10.74 -37.34
C ARG A 694 -21.56 11.59 -38.62
N PRO A 695 -22.11 11.10 -39.74
CA PRO A 695 -22.13 11.83 -41.01
C PRO A 695 -22.75 13.24 -40.92
N ASP A 696 -23.67 13.48 -39.99
CA ASP A 696 -24.35 14.75 -39.76
C ASP A 696 -23.68 15.64 -38.71
N THR A 697 -22.70 15.12 -37.96
CA THR A 697 -21.99 15.86 -36.92
C THR A 697 -21.02 16.86 -37.55
N SER A 698 -21.09 18.12 -37.14
CA SER A 698 -20.12 19.17 -37.49
C SER A 698 -19.72 19.97 -36.26
N VAL A 699 -18.43 20.24 -36.14
CA VAL A 699 -17.87 21.16 -35.15
C VAL A 699 -17.21 22.31 -35.90
N THR A 700 -17.71 23.51 -35.70
CA THR A 700 -17.18 24.74 -36.29
C THR A 700 -16.60 25.63 -35.20
N TYR A 701 -15.33 25.99 -35.32
CA TYR A 701 -14.67 27.00 -34.51
C TYR A 701 -14.53 28.27 -35.34
N THR A 702 -15.17 29.35 -34.91
CA THR A 702 -15.20 30.64 -35.61
C THR A 702 -14.18 31.59 -34.98
N PHE A 703 -13.28 32.14 -35.78
CA PHE A 703 -12.43 33.25 -35.34
C PHE A 703 -13.31 34.51 -35.25
N LYS A 704 -13.24 35.25 -34.13
CA LYS A 704 -14.12 36.38 -33.75
C LYS A 704 -14.93 36.99 -34.90
N GLU A 705 -16.26 36.98 -34.73
CA GLU A 705 -17.22 37.49 -35.71
C GLU A 705 -17.05 38.99 -35.99
N PRO A 706 -17.33 39.45 -37.23
CA PRO A 706 -17.46 40.87 -37.53
C PRO A 706 -18.57 41.50 -36.68
N TYR A 707 -18.31 42.66 -36.07
CA TYR A 707 -19.37 43.50 -35.50
C TYR A 707 -20.35 43.89 -36.62
N GLU A 708 -21.60 43.42 -36.54
CA GLU A 708 -22.72 43.96 -37.33
C GLU A 708 -22.96 45.40 -36.89
N LEU A 709 -22.45 46.37 -37.65
CA LEU A 709 -22.80 47.78 -37.46
C LEU A 709 -24.24 47.97 -37.93
N ASN A 710 -25.15 48.21 -36.98
CA ASN A 710 -26.52 48.63 -37.26
C ASN A 710 -26.53 49.75 -38.30
N ARG A 711 -27.15 49.46 -39.45
CA ARG A 711 -27.25 50.33 -40.61
C ARG A 711 -28.18 51.50 -40.30
N ASN A 712 -27.65 52.56 -39.68
CA ASN A 712 -28.18 53.93 -39.69
C ASN A 712 -27.17 54.88 -39.04
N GLY A 713 -26.34 55.53 -39.86
CA GLY A 713 -25.40 56.55 -39.40
C GLY A 713 -24.25 56.76 -40.36
N SER A 714 -24.35 57.79 -41.19
CA SER A 714 -23.29 58.29 -42.04
C SER A 714 -22.10 58.79 -41.22
N ALA A 715 -21.06 57.97 -41.11
CA ALA A 715 -19.68 58.39 -40.89
C ALA A 715 -18.76 57.26 -41.37
N MET A 716 -17.92 57.55 -42.37
CA MET A 716 -16.78 56.68 -42.72
C MET A 716 -15.91 56.50 -41.48
N SER A 717 -15.91 55.31 -40.91
CA SER A 717 -14.85 54.85 -40.01
C SER A 717 -14.26 53.58 -40.60
N SER A 718 -13.02 53.68 -41.05
CA SER A 718 -12.21 52.62 -41.63
C SER A 718 -11.68 51.68 -40.55
N SER A 719 -12.52 50.78 -40.05
CA SER A 719 -12.11 49.66 -39.20
C SER A 719 -12.51 48.35 -39.89
N ILE A 720 -11.77 48.02 -40.95
CA ILE A 720 -11.98 46.89 -41.86
C ILE A 720 -11.06 45.74 -41.39
N TYR A 721 -11.67 44.62 -40.98
CA TYR A 721 -11.11 43.29 -40.65
C TYR A 721 -9.99 43.17 -39.62
N SER A 722 -10.16 42.30 -38.62
CA SER A 722 -9.03 41.67 -37.95
C SER A 722 -8.34 40.73 -38.94
N ASP A 723 -7.41 41.24 -39.74
CA ASP A 723 -6.61 40.49 -40.72
C ASP A 723 -5.68 39.50 -40.00
N MET A 724 -6.23 38.36 -39.55
CA MET A 724 -5.41 37.26 -39.07
C MET A 724 -4.81 36.54 -40.27
N THR A 725 -3.62 36.99 -40.68
CA THR A 725 -2.81 36.37 -41.72
C THR A 725 -1.84 35.37 -41.12
N LEU A 726 -1.88 34.12 -41.58
CA LEU A 726 -0.99 33.05 -41.16
C LEU A 726 0.10 32.81 -42.20
N LYS A 727 1.37 32.95 -41.81
CA LYS A 727 2.54 32.59 -42.63
C LYS A 727 2.99 31.13 -42.43
N GLY A 728 2.23 30.37 -41.65
CA GLY A 728 2.52 28.98 -41.31
C GLY A 728 1.47 28.40 -40.36
N GLU A 729 1.28 27.09 -40.45
CA GLU A 729 0.36 26.35 -39.58
C GLU A 729 1.07 25.15 -38.97
N ASN A 730 0.76 24.87 -37.71
CA ASN A 730 1.13 23.65 -37.02
C ASN A 730 -0.15 22.91 -36.66
N ILE A 731 -0.44 21.83 -37.39
CA ILE A 731 -1.70 21.08 -37.30
C ILE A 731 -1.37 19.67 -36.86
N SER A 732 -2.03 19.21 -35.80
CA SER A 732 -1.99 17.80 -35.41
C SER A 732 -3.40 17.29 -35.21
N LEU A 733 -3.64 16.06 -35.65
CA LEU A 733 -4.89 15.35 -35.41
C LEU A 733 -4.61 13.86 -35.48
N SER A 734 -5.36 13.08 -34.72
CA SER A 734 -5.41 11.64 -34.87
C SER A 734 -6.81 11.24 -35.30
N PHE A 735 -6.93 10.22 -36.14
CA PHE A 735 -8.22 9.76 -36.62
C PHE A 735 -8.29 8.24 -36.74
N ARG A 736 -9.49 7.71 -36.59
CA ARG A 736 -9.82 6.30 -36.86
C ARG A 736 -11.08 6.25 -37.72
N THR A 737 -10.96 5.74 -38.93
CA THR A 737 -12.09 5.62 -39.85
C THR A 737 -11.92 4.45 -40.81
N SER A 738 -13.05 3.96 -41.33
CA SER A 738 -13.12 3.05 -42.48
C SER A 738 -13.74 3.73 -43.71
N GLN A 739 -13.95 5.05 -43.64
CA GLN A 739 -14.52 5.85 -44.70
C GLN A 739 -13.41 6.50 -45.56
N ALA A 740 -13.43 6.23 -46.86
CA ALA A 740 -12.65 6.94 -47.86
C ALA A 740 -13.51 7.14 -49.12
N PRO A 741 -13.59 8.37 -49.69
CA PRO A 741 -12.95 9.60 -49.24
C PRO A 741 -13.64 10.25 -48.02
N ALA A 742 -12.91 11.06 -47.25
CA ALA A 742 -13.46 11.74 -46.07
C ALA A 742 -12.68 13.01 -45.71
N VAL A 743 -13.36 14.11 -45.39
CA VAL A 743 -12.72 15.36 -44.91
C VAL A 743 -12.45 15.25 -43.42
N LEU A 744 -11.22 15.53 -43.00
CA LEU A 744 -10.79 15.48 -41.60
C LEU A 744 -10.81 16.88 -40.97
N LEU A 745 -10.31 17.88 -41.69
CA LEU A 745 -10.28 19.28 -41.24
C LEU A 745 -10.37 20.22 -42.45
N TYR A 746 -11.17 21.27 -42.31
CA TYR A 746 -11.32 22.33 -43.30
C TYR A 746 -11.19 23.71 -42.63
N ALA A 747 -10.24 24.52 -43.09
CA ALA A 747 -10.10 25.91 -42.66
C ALA A 747 -10.44 26.84 -43.82
N SER A 748 -11.27 27.85 -43.55
CA SER A 748 -11.80 28.79 -44.55
C SER A 748 -11.40 30.24 -44.23
N SER A 749 -11.38 31.09 -45.25
CA SER A 749 -11.13 32.53 -45.17
C SER A 749 -12.27 33.35 -45.78
N TYR A 750 -12.38 34.62 -45.38
CA TYR A 750 -13.26 35.60 -46.03
C TYR A 750 -12.85 35.94 -47.47
N TYR A 751 -11.59 35.69 -47.86
CA TYR A 751 -11.07 35.93 -49.22
C TYR A 751 -11.15 34.70 -50.13
N ARG A 752 -11.96 33.70 -49.77
CA ARG A 752 -12.11 32.42 -50.49
C ARG A 752 -10.82 31.60 -50.58
N GLU A 753 -9.88 31.87 -49.69
CA GLU A 753 -8.72 31.04 -49.43
C GLU A 753 -9.12 29.88 -48.51
N PHE A 754 -8.51 28.71 -48.66
CA PHE A 754 -8.78 27.57 -47.79
C PHE A 754 -7.61 26.59 -47.66
N LEU A 755 -7.70 25.80 -46.59
CA LEU A 755 -6.90 24.61 -46.35
C LEU A 755 -7.82 23.43 -46.07
N ALA A 756 -7.68 22.33 -46.81
CA ALA A 756 -8.43 21.10 -46.60
C ALA A 756 -7.47 19.92 -46.36
N ILE A 757 -7.74 19.15 -45.31
CA ILE A 757 -7.05 17.89 -45.00
C ILE A 757 -8.10 16.78 -45.13
N PHE A 758 -7.87 15.83 -46.05
CA PHE A 758 -8.84 14.78 -46.34
C PHE A 758 -8.18 13.48 -46.81
N LEU A 759 -8.92 12.37 -46.71
CA LEU A 759 -8.57 11.10 -47.33
C LEU A 759 -9.14 11.06 -48.75
N ASN A 760 -8.31 10.75 -49.72
CA ASN A 760 -8.75 10.51 -51.09
C ASN A 760 -9.44 9.13 -51.23
N ARG A 761 -9.90 8.78 -52.44
CA ARG A 761 -10.59 7.50 -52.71
C ARG A 761 -9.72 6.25 -52.46
N ASN A 762 -8.40 6.41 -52.45
CA ASN A 762 -7.44 5.34 -52.17
C ASN A 762 -7.02 5.29 -50.69
N GLY A 763 -7.63 6.12 -49.83
CA GLY A 763 -7.27 6.25 -48.42
C GLY A 763 -5.88 6.84 -48.20
N GLN A 764 -5.35 7.65 -49.12
CA GLN A 764 -4.15 8.46 -48.89
C GLN A 764 -4.54 9.81 -48.29
N LEU A 765 -3.69 10.36 -47.43
CA LEU A 765 -3.87 11.71 -46.90
C LEU A 765 -3.49 12.73 -47.97
N GLU A 766 -4.38 13.67 -48.24
CA GLU A 766 -4.13 14.82 -49.10
C GLU A 766 -4.34 16.12 -48.31
N VAL A 767 -3.41 17.05 -48.50
CA VAL A 767 -3.47 18.41 -47.98
C VAL A 767 -3.60 19.35 -49.18
N LYS A 768 -4.71 20.08 -49.26
CA LYS A 768 -5.03 20.99 -50.38
C LYS A 768 -5.03 22.43 -49.88
N TYR A 769 -4.17 23.26 -50.44
CA TYR A 769 -4.06 24.70 -50.14
C TYR A 769 -4.55 25.53 -51.32
N LYS A 770 -5.46 26.48 -51.06
CA LYS A 770 -5.81 27.55 -51.99
C LYS A 770 -5.56 28.88 -51.29
N LEU A 771 -4.38 29.47 -51.52
CA LEU A 771 -3.97 30.73 -50.90
C LEU A 771 -4.18 31.95 -51.81
N GLN A 772 -4.60 31.73 -53.05
CA GLN A 772 -4.98 32.81 -53.97
C GLN A 772 -6.29 32.45 -54.65
N ASN A 773 -7.23 33.40 -54.70
CA ASN A 773 -8.54 33.16 -55.29
C ASN A 773 -8.46 32.81 -56.81
N ASN A 774 -7.44 33.36 -57.50
CA ASN A 774 -7.31 33.34 -58.96
C ASN A 774 -6.51 32.13 -59.48
N ARG A 775 -6.00 31.28 -58.59
CA ARG A 775 -5.21 30.09 -58.94
C ARG A 775 -5.92 28.82 -58.47
N ASP A 776 -5.61 27.71 -59.14
CA ASP A 776 -6.02 26.39 -58.69
C ASP A 776 -5.33 26.04 -57.37
N ALA A 777 -5.97 25.19 -56.57
CA ALA A 777 -5.42 24.75 -55.30
C ALA A 777 -4.24 23.78 -55.49
N GLU A 778 -3.20 23.94 -54.69
CA GLU A 778 -2.04 23.06 -54.65
C GLU A 778 -2.36 21.83 -53.77
N VAL A 779 -2.09 20.62 -54.28
CA VAL A 779 -2.41 19.35 -53.60
C VAL A 779 -1.14 18.59 -53.27
N PHE A 780 -0.94 18.31 -51.98
CA PHE A 780 0.19 17.55 -51.46
C PHE A 780 -0.32 16.20 -50.96
N ARG A 781 0.23 15.11 -51.50
CA ARG A 781 -0.24 13.74 -51.23
C ARG A 781 0.81 12.97 -50.46
N SER A 782 0.39 12.30 -49.38
CA SER A 782 1.26 11.41 -48.63
C SER A 782 1.62 10.15 -49.42
N SER A 783 2.81 9.61 -49.18
CA SER A 783 3.21 8.29 -49.71
C SER A 783 2.42 7.13 -49.09
N VAL A 784 1.95 7.29 -47.84
CA VAL A 784 1.18 6.29 -47.09
C VAL A 784 -0.20 6.09 -47.69
N LYS A 785 -0.58 4.84 -47.94
CA LYS A 785 -1.87 4.41 -48.52
C LYS A 785 -2.70 3.65 -47.49
N ASN A 786 -4.01 3.54 -47.76
CA ASN A 786 -4.94 2.75 -46.96
C ASN A 786 -5.03 3.17 -45.48
N LEU A 787 -5.13 4.47 -45.22
CA LEU A 787 -5.32 5.05 -43.88
C LEU A 787 -6.78 4.92 -43.37
N ALA A 788 -7.73 4.59 -44.25
CA ALA A 788 -9.11 4.27 -43.87
C ALA A 788 -9.28 2.78 -43.53
N ASN A 789 -8.36 2.23 -42.74
CA ASN A 789 -8.30 0.80 -42.42
C ASN A 789 -8.95 0.45 -41.06
N GLY A 790 -9.58 1.42 -40.40
CA GLY A 790 -10.19 1.24 -39.07
C GLY A 790 -9.19 1.21 -37.91
N GLN A 791 -7.90 1.49 -38.12
CA GLN A 791 -6.89 1.71 -37.08
C GLN A 791 -6.76 3.21 -36.76
N LEU A 792 -6.15 3.51 -35.62
CA LEU A 792 -5.86 4.89 -35.21
C LEU A 792 -4.57 5.36 -35.88
N HIS A 793 -4.65 6.45 -36.63
CA HIS A 793 -3.51 7.10 -37.27
C HIS A 793 -3.29 8.49 -36.68
N ARG A 794 -2.03 8.89 -36.45
CA ARG A 794 -1.64 10.21 -35.96
C ARG A 794 -0.98 11.01 -37.07
N VAL A 795 -1.51 12.20 -37.35
CA VAL A 795 -1.05 13.10 -38.41
C VAL A 795 -0.48 14.37 -37.78
N SER A 796 0.71 14.76 -38.23
CA SER A 796 1.35 16.03 -37.92
C SER A 796 1.69 16.74 -39.23
N ILE A 797 1.18 17.95 -39.40
CA ILE A 797 1.39 18.80 -40.57
C ILE A 797 1.96 20.12 -40.08
N ARG A 798 3.13 20.51 -40.59
CA ARG A 798 3.77 21.79 -40.26
C ARG A 798 4.16 22.52 -41.52
N ARG A 799 3.58 23.71 -41.72
CA ARG A 799 3.95 24.66 -42.76
C ARG A 799 4.68 25.85 -42.15
N VAL A 800 5.81 26.24 -42.73
CA VAL A 800 6.52 27.48 -42.44
C VAL A 800 6.86 28.13 -43.78
N LEU A 801 6.21 29.26 -44.08
CA LEU A 801 6.29 29.90 -45.39
C LEU A 801 5.92 28.92 -46.51
N GLU A 802 6.79 28.73 -47.51
CA GLU A 802 6.60 27.80 -48.61
C GLU A 802 6.85 26.32 -48.23
N SER A 803 7.54 26.05 -47.12
CA SER A 803 7.92 24.68 -46.75
C SER A 803 6.79 23.99 -45.98
N LEU A 804 6.28 22.89 -46.52
CA LEU A 804 5.26 22.04 -45.92
C LEU A 804 5.87 20.69 -45.54
N SER A 805 5.58 20.24 -44.33
CA SER A 805 5.97 18.90 -43.87
C SER A 805 4.78 18.11 -43.37
N ILE A 806 4.73 16.83 -43.74
CA ILE A 806 3.69 15.89 -43.36
C ILE A 806 4.35 14.67 -42.73
N GLN A 807 3.89 14.29 -41.55
CA GLN A 807 4.30 13.07 -40.85
C GLN A 807 3.06 12.31 -40.42
N ILE A 808 3.03 11.00 -40.75
CA ILE A 808 1.94 10.10 -40.40
C ILE A 808 2.52 8.94 -39.59
N ASP A 809 2.02 8.74 -38.38
CA ASP A 809 2.49 7.74 -37.43
C ASP A 809 4.01 7.83 -37.20
N GLN A 810 4.73 6.71 -37.28
CA GLN A 810 6.19 6.64 -37.16
C GLN A 810 6.90 6.68 -38.53
N ASN A 811 6.17 6.98 -39.62
CA ASN A 811 6.78 7.04 -40.96
C ASN A 811 7.72 8.24 -41.08
N ALA A 812 8.63 8.15 -42.05
CA ALA A 812 9.55 9.25 -42.38
C ALA A 812 8.75 10.52 -42.74
N ARG A 813 9.24 11.67 -42.27
CA ARG A 813 8.68 12.97 -42.60
C ARG A 813 8.83 13.24 -44.10
N GLU A 814 7.73 13.64 -44.73
CA GLU A 814 7.68 14.03 -46.13
C GLU A 814 7.66 15.56 -46.22
N ASP A 815 8.58 16.14 -46.99
CA ASP A 815 8.69 17.59 -47.18
C ASP A 815 8.30 17.98 -48.62
N PHE A 816 7.51 19.03 -48.72
CA PHE A 816 7.00 19.62 -49.96
C PHE A 816 7.24 21.13 -49.93
N ASN A 817 7.21 21.77 -51.10
CA ASN A 817 7.26 23.22 -51.20
C ASN A 817 6.05 23.74 -51.98
N LEU A 818 5.41 24.78 -51.47
CA LEU A 818 4.40 25.54 -52.19
C LEU A 818 5.07 26.29 -53.36
N SER A 819 4.40 26.32 -54.50
CA SER A 819 4.88 26.98 -55.71
C SER A 819 4.42 28.44 -55.82
N SER A 820 3.56 28.89 -54.90
CA SER A 820 2.92 30.19 -54.93
C SER A 820 2.91 30.90 -53.57
N ASP A 821 1.86 31.67 -53.27
CA ASP A 821 1.73 32.50 -52.07
C ASP A 821 2.01 31.74 -50.77
N VAL A 822 2.44 32.47 -49.74
CA VAL A 822 2.78 31.92 -48.42
C VAL A 822 1.87 32.44 -47.32
N ASP A 823 1.01 33.40 -47.62
CA ASP A 823 0.13 34.05 -46.65
C ASP A 823 -1.30 33.47 -46.76
N PHE A 824 -1.84 32.97 -45.64
CA PHE A 824 -3.25 32.58 -45.52
C PHE A 824 -4.00 33.68 -44.77
N ASN A 825 -4.72 34.51 -45.51
CA ASN A 825 -5.27 35.79 -45.07
C ASN A 825 -6.70 35.65 -44.54
N ALA A 826 -7.08 36.53 -43.61
CA ALA A 826 -8.47 36.69 -43.15
C ALA A 826 -9.18 35.36 -42.83
N ILE A 827 -8.52 34.45 -42.11
CA ILE A 827 -9.10 33.15 -41.73
C ILE A 827 -10.39 33.35 -40.91
N LYS A 828 -11.44 32.66 -41.32
CA LYS A 828 -12.82 32.78 -40.83
C LYS A 828 -13.16 31.70 -39.82
N ALA A 829 -12.97 30.43 -40.19
CA ALA A 829 -13.39 29.31 -39.35
C ALA A 829 -12.61 28.02 -39.66
N ILE A 830 -12.53 27.15 -38.65
CA ILE A 830 -12.08 25.75 -38.77
C ILE A 830 -13.30 24.85 -38.57
N VAL A 831 -13.48 23.89 -39.46
CA VAL A 831 -14.57 22.93 -39.43
C VAL A 831 -14.00 21.51 -39.44
N ILE A 832 -14.50 20.67 -38.54
CA ILE A 832 -14.22 19.23 -38.51
C ILE A 832 -15.56 18.47 -38.51
N GLY A 833 -15.59 17.29 -39.12
CA GLY A 833 -16.84 16.58 -39.39
C GLY A 833 -17.45 16.97 -40.73
N LYS A 834 -18.77 17.17 -40.75
CA LYS A 834 -19.49 17.68 -41.93
C LYS A 834 -19.17 19.17 -42.14
N VAL A 835 -18.75 19.55 -43.34
CA VAL A 835 -18.55 20.97 -43.66
C VAL A 835 -19.88 21.53 -44.20
N PRO A 836 -20.44 22.61 -43.62
CA PRO A 836 -21.67 23.22 -44.11
C PRO A 836 -21.54 23.66 -45.56
N ASP A 837 -22.64 23.58 -46.31
CA ASP A 837 -22.72 24.14 -47.66
C ASP A 837 -22.64 25.67 -47.53
N TYR A 838 -21.48 26.23 -47.86
CA TYR A 838 -21.32 27.67 -48.10
C TYR A 838 -21.42 27.88 -49.62
N ASP A 839 -22.01 28.99 -50.07
CA ASP A 839 -22.25 29.29 -51.50
C ASP A 839 -20.99 29.36 -52.39
N GLU A 840 -19.79 29.03 -51.87
CA GLU A 840 -18.48 29.31 -52.50
C GLU A 840 -17.39 28.23 -52.23
N LEU A 841 -17.73 26.95 -52.00
CA LEU A 841 -16.73 25.87 -51.90
C LEU A 841 -16.23 25.37 -53.27
N ASP A 842 -14.98 24.89 -53.31
CA ASP A 842 -14.45 24.12 -54.45
C ASP A 842 -15.33 22.90 -54.75
N ALA A 843 -15.70 22.65 -56.02
CA ALA A 843 -16.71 21.65 -56.38
C ALA A 843 -16.36 20.22 -55.92
N GLU A 844 -15.08 19.88 -55.87
CA GLU A 844 -14.59 18.60 -55.37
C GLU A 844 -14.73 18.51 -53.85
N ILE A 845 -14.30 19.55 -53.12
CA ILE A 845 -14.42 19.61 -51.66
C ILE A 845 -15.88 19.66 -51.23
N THR A 846 -16.76 20.40 -51.93
CA THR A 846 -18.21 20.47 -51.67
C THR A 846 -18.84 19.06 -51.68
N ARG A 847 -18.51 18.26 -52.70
CA ARG A 847 -19.01 16.89 -52.82
C ARG A 847 -18.51 16.01 -51.67
N LEU A 848 -17.25 16.13 -51.27
CA LEU A 848 -16.66 15.35 -50.18
C LEU A 848 -17.17 15.79 -48.80
N ALA A 849 -17.28 17.10 -48.58
CA ALA A 849 -17.80 17.76 -47.40
C ALA A 849 -19.25 17.36 -47.08
N SER A 850 -20.10 17.27 -48.11
CA SER A 850 -21.52 16.94 -47.97
C SER A 850 -21.77 15.54 -47.38
N GLN A 851 -20.83 14.61 -47.55
CA GLN A 851 -20.93 13.23 -47.04
C GLN A 851 -20.66 13.13 -45.53
N GLY A 852 -20.04 14.16 -44.95
CA GLY A 852 -19.60 14.15 -43.56
C GLY A 852 -18.46 13.16 -43.28
N PHE A 853 -18.01 13.16 -42.04
CA PHE A 853 -16.99 12.23 -41.55
C PHE A 853 -17.62 11.26 -40.56
N THR A 854 -17.41 9.96 -40.80
CA THR A 854 -17.78 8.90 -39.88
C THR A 854 -16.53 8.27 -39.31
N GLY A 855 -16.38 8.32 -37.99
CA GLY A 855 -15.20 7.79 -37.32
C GLY A 855 -14.90 8.57 -36.05
N CYS A 856 -13.68 8.42 -35.57
CA CYS A 856 -13.21 9.09 -34.38
C CYS A 856 -12.12 10.10 -34.73
N LEU A 857 -12.21 11.31 -34.17
CA LEU A 857 -11.14 12.31 -34.18
C LEU A 857 -10.62 12.51 -32.76
N SER A 858 -9.29 12.59 -32.62
CA SER A 858 -8.58 12.76 -31.35
C SER A 858 -7.47 13.79 -31.49
N VAL A 859 -7.13 14.51 -30.42
CA VAL A 859 -5.97 15.43 -30.36
C VAL A 859 -5.98 16.48 -31.48
N VAL A 860 -7.16 16.98 -31.87
CA VAL A 860 -7.29 17.97 -32.96
C VAL A 860 -6.76 19.33 -32.50
N GLN A 861 -5.65 19.76 -33.10
CA GLN A 861 -4.97 21.02 -32.84
C GLN A 861 -4.72 21.76 -34.16
N PHE A 862 -5.04 23.05 -34.18
CA PHE A 862 -4.66 23.99 -35.24
C PHE A 862 -3.94 25.18 -34.58
N ASN A 863 -2.63 25.27 -34.76
CA ASN A 863 -1.76 26.22 -34.05
C ASN A 863 -1.93 26.09 -32.52
N SER A 864 -2.45 27.11 -31.85
CA SER A 864 -2.73 27.12 -30.41
C SER A 864 -4.19 26.77 -30.06
N ILE A 865 -5.01 26.40 -31.05
CA ILE A 865 -6.45 26.18 -30.88
C ILE A 865 -6.78 24.70 -30.98
N SER A 866 -7.56 24.20 -30.01
CA SER A 866 -8.09 22.84 -30.01
C SER A 866 -9.61 22.85 -30.24
N PRO A 867 -10.09 22.88 -31.50
CA PRO A 867 -11.51 23.08 -31.80
C PRO A 867 -12.39 21.96 -31.23
N LEU A 868 -11.93 20.72 -31.28
CA LEU A 868 -12.64 19.58 -30.71
C LEU A 868 -12.82 19.69 -29.19
N LYS A 869 -11.77 20.13 -28.48
CA LYS A 869 -11.80 20.31 -27.03
C LYS A 869 -12.73 21.45 -26.63
N ALA A 870 -12.67 22.57 -27.34
CA ALA A 870 -13.57 23.69 -27.11
C ALA A 870 -15.04 23.27 -27.32
N ALA A 871 -15.32 22.42 -28.32
CA ALA A 871 -16.65 21.87 -28.56
C ALA A 871 -17.20 20.98 -27.45
N LEU A 872 -16.33 20.13 -26.87
CA LEU A 872 -16.74 19.23 -25.78
C LEU A 872 -16.93 19.98 -24.45
N LEU A 873 -16.14 21.04 -24.19
CA LEU A 873 -16.25 21.83 -22.96
C LEU A 873 -17.38 22.86 -23.03
N HIS A 874 -17.58 23.49 -24.19
CA HIS A 874 -18.51 24.62 -24.34
C HIS A 874 -19.33 24.52 -25.65
N PRO A 875 -20.21 23.50 -25.78
CA PRO A 875 -20.92 23.23 -27.04
C PRO A 875 -21.90 24.34 -27.49
N HIS A 876 -22.28 25.24 -26.58
CA HIS A 876 -23.26 26.31 -26.80
C HIS A 876 -22.71 27.72 -26.61
N ALA A 877 -21.38 27.87 -26.55
CA ALA A 877 -20.74 29.18 -26.37
C ALA A 877 -19.81 29.53 -27.54
N SER A 878 -19.87 30.78 -27.99
CA SER A 878 -18.87 31.34 -28.90
C SER A 878 -17.47 31.17 -28.27
N PRO A 879 -16.45 30.72 -29.02
CA PRO A 879 -16.34 30.68 -30.49
C PRO A 879 -16.76 29.37 -31.19
N VAL A 880 -17.41 28.42 -30.51
CA VAL A 880 -17.71 27.10 -31.09
C VAL A 880 -19.20 26.89 -31.35
N THR A 881 -19.51 26.25 -32.48
CA THR A 881 -20.86 25.77 -32.81
C THR A 881 -20.80 24.29 -33.14
N VAL A 882 -21.62 23.49 -32.45
CA VAL A 882 -21.78 22.05 -32.69
C VAL A 882 -23.14 21.82 -33.33
N THR A 883 -23.17 21.11 -34.46
CA THR A 883 -24.41 20.63 -35.09
C THR A 883 -24.38 19.10 -35.17
N GLY A 884 -25.54 18.47 -35.02
CA GLY A 884 -25.65 17.01 -34.84
C GLY A 884 -25.26 16.55 -33.43
N THR A 885 -25.08 15.24 -33.24
CA THR A 885 -24.68 14.66 -31.94
C THR A 885 -23.17 14.44 -31.90
N LEU A 886 -22.49 15.03 -30.91
CA LEU A 886 -21.07 14.81 -30.61
C LEU A 886 -20.95 14.01 -29.32
N THR A 887 -20.28 12.86 -29.35
CA THR A 887 -20.09 12.00 -28.18
C THR A 887 -18.60 11.76 -27.92
N GLU A 888 -18.15 11.98 -26.69
CA GLU A 888 -16.78 11.65 -26.27
C GLU A 888 -16.48 10.17 -26.54
N SER A 889 -15.24 9.88 -26.92
CA SER A 889 -14.77 8.52 -27.22
C SER A 889 -13.35 8.34 -26.68
N ASN A 890 -12.83 7.11 -26.71
CA ASN A 890 -11.40 6.84 -26.54
C ASN A 890 -10.71 6.55 -27.89
N CYS A 891 -11.44 6.59 -29.01
CA CYS A 891 -10.99 6.14 -30.34
C CYS A 891 -10.37 4.74 -30.39
N GLY A 892 -10.51 3.92 -29.35
CA GLY A 892 -9.79 2.66 -29.16
C GLY A 892 -8.31 2.81 -28.82
N SER A 893 -7.88 3.95 -28.26
CA SER A 893 -6.53 4.10 -27.70
C SER A 893 -6.42 3.32 -26.39
N SER A 894 -5.41 2.46 -26.30
CA SER A 894 -4.96 1.90 -25.04
C SER A 894 -4.13 2.97 -24.34
N SER A 895 -4.75 3.86 -23.55
CA SER A 895 -3.98 4.74 -22.67
C SER A 895 -3.08 3.87 -21.79
N SER A 896 -1.79 4.21 -21.73
CA SER A 896 -0.76 3.48 -20.99
C SER A 896 -1.20 3.20 -19.55
N SER A 897 -1.63 1.97 -19.28
CA SER A 897 -1.79 1.46 -17.94
C SER A 897 -0.41 1.51 -17.27
N SER A 898 -0.27 2.31 -16.21
CA SER A 898 0.90 2.25 -15.35
C SER A 898 1.13 0.80 -14.92
N PRO A 899 2.36 0.27 -14.98
CA PRO A 899 2.66 -1.11 -14.59
C PRO A 899 2.41 -1.39 -13.09
N TYR A 900 2.05 -0.38 -12.29
CA TYR A 900 1.64 -0.53 -10.88
C TYR A 900 0.13 -0.70 -10.65
N ALA A 901 -0.69 -0.67 -11.71
CA ALA A 901 -2.14 -0.93 -11.61
C ALA A 901 -2.51 -2.40 -11.84
N ALA A 902 -1.52 -3.31 -11.80
CA ALA A 902 -1.72 -4.74 -12.02
C ALA A 902 -1.85 -5.50 -10.70
N GLU A 903 -3.07 -5.62 -10.21
CA GLU A 903 -3.74 -6.86 -9.80
C GLU A 903 -5.20 -6.49 -9.44
N THR A 904 -6.12 -7.44 -9.50
CA THR A 904 -7.59 -7.28 -9.35
C THR A 904 -8.38 -6.86 -10.60
N THR A 905 -8.24 -7.62 -11.69
CA THR A 905 -9.40 -7.90 -12.56
C THR A 905 -10.01 -9.24 -12.14
N HIS A 906 -10.93 -9.20 -11.18
CA HIS A 906 -11.97 -10.23 -11.07
C HIS A 906 -13.32 -9.53 -11.18
N SER A 907 -13.89 -9.62 -12.38
CA SER A 907 -15.28 -9.26 -12.65
C SER A 907 -16.20 -10.16 -11.82
N LEU A 908 -16.82 -9.59 -10.79
CA LEU A 908 -18.00 -10.16 -10.14
C LEU A 908 -19.21 -9.92 -11.07
N SER A 909 -19.47 -10.89 -11.94
CA SER A 909 -20.76 -11.04 -12.61
C SER A 909 -21.07 -12.52 -12.81
N ASP A 910 -21.99 -13.00 -11.97
CA ASP A 910 -23.02 -14.00 -12.22
C ASP A 910 -22.66 -15.31 -12.94
N HIS A 911 -22.47 -16.37 -12.13
CA HIS A 911 -23.04 -17.67 -12.45
C HIS A 911 -23.84 -18.21 -11.27
N VAL A 912 -25.16 -18.14 -11.40
CA VAL A 912 -26.15 -18.86 -10.60
C VAL A 912 -25.99 -20.36 -10.90
N GLY A 913 -25.50 -21.10 -9.90
CA GLY A 913 -25.46 -22.55 -9.89
C GLY A 913 -25.82 -23.05 -8.50
N THR A 914 -27.04 -23.54 -8.36
CA THR A 914 -27.64 -24.18 -7.19
C THR A 914 -26.74 -25.30 -6.66
N VAL A 915 -26.52 -25.39 -5.34
CA VAL A 915 -26.51 -26.63 -4.50
C VAL A 915 -26.06 -26.30 -3.07
N GLY A 916 -26.86 -26.71 -2.08
CA GLY A 916 -26.40 -27.17 -0.75
C GLY A 916 -26.48 -26.18 0.42
N GLU A 917 -27.55 -26.29 1.22
CA GLU A 917 -27.64 -25.73 2.58
C GLU A 917 -26.46 -26.19 3.48
N PRO A 918 -25.91 -25.33 4.35
CA PRO A 918 -25.12 -25.78 5.49
C PRO A 918 -25.98 -25.82 6.76
N VAL A 919 -25.92 -26.97 7.42
CA VAL A 919 -26.54 -27.28 8.71
C VAL A 919 -25.93 -26.41 9.81
N VAL A 920 -26.83 -25.76 10.55
CA VAL A 920 -26.58 -25.04 11.81
C VAL A 920 -26.03 -26.00 12.85
N ASN A 921 -24.88 -25.68 13.45
CA ASN A 921 -24.59 -26.09 14.83
C ASN A 921 -23.82 -24.98 15.54
N ALA A 922 -24.56 -24.27 16.40
CA ALA A 922 -24.04 -23.39 17.41
C ALA A 922 -23.46 -24.21 18.57
N ILE A 923 -22.24 -23.90 19.00
CA ILE A 923 -21.78 -24.22 20.36
C ILE A 923 -21.02 -22.98 20.87
N SER A 924 -21.63 -22.33 21.85
CA SER A 924 -21.03 -21.37 22.78
C SER A 924 -19.99 -22.06 23.66
N GLY A 925 -18.89 -21.38 23.97
CA GLY A 925 -17.93 -21.82 24.98
C GLY A 925 -17.01 -20.69 25.42
N ASP A 926 -17.28 -20.18 26.61
CA ASP A 926 -16.49 -19.19 27.33
C ASP A 926 -15.08 -19.69 27.72
N SER A 927 -14.19 -18.72 27.93
CA SER A 927 -13.05 -18.71 28.88
C SER A 927 -11.66 -19.18 28.45
N ALA A 928 -10.69 -18.45 29.02
CA ALA A 928 -9.23 -18.45 28.85
C ALA A 928 -8.49 -19.55 29.62
N LEU A 929 -7.19 -19.74 29.32
CA LEU A 929 -6.17 -20.09 30.32
C LEU A 929 -4.75 -19.67 29.90
N ILE A 930 -4.06 -19.05 30.86
CA ILE A 930 -2.61 -18.89 30.97
C ILE A 930 -1.99 -20.22 31.41
N GLY A 931 -0.84 -20.58 30.82
CA GLY A 931 -0.03 -21.72 31.22
C GLY A 931 1.19 -21.85 30.34
#